data_AF-A0A661CLU4-F1
#
_entry.id   AF-A0A661CLU4-F1
#
_cell.length_a   1.000
_cell.length_b   1.000
_cell.length_c   1.000
_cell.angle_alpha   90.00
_cell.angle_beta   90.00
_cell.angle_gamma   90.00
#
_symmetry.space_group_name_H-M   'P 1'
#
loop_
_entity.id
_entity.type
_entity.pdbx_description
1 polymer ?
#
loop_
_entity_poly.entity_id
_entity_poly.type
_entity_poly.pdbx_seq_one_letter_code
_entity_poly.pdbx_strand_id
1 'polypeptide(L)'
;MPTLSNLRLGLTYVPASDSDAQALANFIDADNVSTLPVYLFNLKPVLNLEDTALATGTAIGMGQSQYLTVIINDPVRGGIDQQSIITAGDEIVFGVNSSGVPKELIEKRYSAVDPHTAAENLHQTALHFWMEHDFFDEITAQTYQVRRVRLPSVGLFTSPLSVSYFFGIARNGVYKSRSIDVKQNFQAVVAPTSEAQTSFMLQAGIQGSYLENSVIEQLFDYEYGRGVSATQVLAEAVSQNIPVYTITKANLDSVLPLLSVSGEVKTDIINAIHAGQHAIVPQREIAHGDWRGAGYIIFDTMTGAGAYLIEGGLNGGFLGVLVCEYSKYPLALTLIIAAAIAAGILVAYLFGPAAVAVGAYAFRVAIRAAVIIVLKIIKKQIQKLIKKWLAKTGKKTPQPPKEKPGKKEGSCQSRLQVTKVSFLDDLFIYKDGIGASTKLADLLIEDPVWEDKNLMDFQIDKNEPVGYVSDDKIKVKVTFKITPPLKATEKVKPVTIEGRISTSWFFGGFTAKLEARDLPNKPKAGDKEYEATLSLLKNQRLPKRKTQFFDPMTIQWYTSIGDKNTNASLPAFRAGTTKHKVYVTLKKPLERLFDNFHLTQLHLATSNAGASDEVQAIKKTWELFETQSLTNWDGKPLYYYKRGVLDSQCISDDLNTQFLARFLTSGEGQCSAFEKLFQAALETNGIKSETVEVYAGHDDYILVNNWQFVGKPKLKGTGDYQWRLILNYEGTRTNNSGQKEAIFGTYPLNEDFVYGKLISLEGLAGQNSQPPLFAPAEKVCGVHYIVKVTDKEALKKGLKTFYYDPSYGVTYEGEKEEAERNFEKDAVAGYYKQFRDNEEKSDKKPNYFRARKPKPSEVNIYFTQ
;
A
#
# COMPACT_ATOMS: atom_id res chain seq x y z
N MET A 1 12.40 -22.71 -38.11
CA MET A 1 11.98 -21.35 -37.69
C MET A 1 11.17 -20.64 -38.77
N PRO A 2 11.66 -20.39 -39.99
CA PRO A 2 10.87 -19.71 -41.04
C PRO A 2 9.57 -20.44 -41.42
N THR A 3 9.56 -21.77 -41.33
CA THR A 3 8.37 -22.61 -41.51
C THR A 3 7.36 -22.50 -40.37
N LEU A 4 7.80 -22.18 -39.15
CA LEU A 4 6.93 -22.01 -37.98
C LEU A 4 6.25 -20.63 -37.96
N SER A 5 6.87 -19.59 -38.51
CA SER A 5 6.30 -18.23 -38.50
C SER A 5 5.01 -18.06 -39.31
N ASN A 6 4.70 -19.03 -40.18
CA ASN A 6 3.46 -19.05 -40.94
C ASN A 6 2.41 -20.02 -40.36
N LEU A 7 2.80 -20.78 -39.33
CA LEU A 7 2.00 -21.87 -38.77
C LEU A 7 1.62 -21.60 -37.31
N ARG A 8 0.45 -22.09 -36.90
CA ARG A 8 -0.03 -22.00 -35.52
C ARG A 8 0.62 -23.07 -34.66
N LEU A 9 1.57 -22.67 -33.81
CA LEU A 9 2.04 -23.50 -32.71
C LEU A 9 1.23 -23.17 -31.45
N GLY A 10 0.45 -24.12 -30.94
CA GLY A 10 -0.44 -23.90 -29.80
C GLY A 10 -0.30 -24.96 -28.72
N LEU A 11 -0.48 -24.57 -27.46
CA LEU A 11 -0.68 -25.48 -26.33
C LEU A 11 -2.16 -25.40 -25.93
N THR A 12 -2.86 -26.51 -26.10
CA THR A 12 -4.27 -26.64 -25.76
C THR A 12 -4.45 -27.77 -24.74
N TYR A 13 -5.63 -27.84 -24.12
CA TYR A 13 -5.93 -28.87 -23.14
C TYR A 13 -7.13 -29.69 -23.59
N VAL A 14 -6.91 -31.01 -23.70
CA VAL A 14 -7.96 -31.96 -24.07
C VAL A 14 -8.40 -32.76 -22.85
N PRO A 15 -9.66 -33.25 -22.77
CA PRO A 15 -10.09 -34.13 -21.69
C PRO A 15 -9.18 -35.34 -21.52
N ALA A 16 -8.86 -35.72 -20.27
CA ALA A 16 -7.95 -36.82 -20.00
C ALA A 16 -8.58 -38.21 -20.27
N SER A 17 -9.91 -38.30 -20.18
CA SER A 17 -10.73 -39.51 -20.42
C SER A 17 -12.07 -39.18 -21.11
N ASP A 18 -12.76 -40.22 -21.61
CA ASP A 18 -14.11 -40.08 -22.18
C ASP A 18 -15.13 -39.55 -21.17
N SER A 19 -14.95 -39.89 -19.89
CA SER A 19 -15.77 -39.36 -18.79
C SER A 19 -15.56 -37.86 -18.60
N ASP A 20 -14.31 -37.40 -18.67
CA ASP A 20 -14.00 -35.96 -18.61
C ASP A 20 -14.60 -35.24 -19.82
N ALA A 21 -14.56 -35.85 -21.01
CA ALA A 21 -15.10 -35.28 -22.24
C ALA A 21 -16.63 -35.14 -22.19
N GLN A 22 -17.33 -36.19 -21.74
CA GLN A 22 -18.78 -36.15 -21.56
C GLN A 22 -19.20 -35.16 -20.48
N ALA A 23 -18.46 -35.12 -19.36
CA ALA A 23 -18.72 -34.16 -18.30
C ALA A 23 -18.56 -32.72 -18.81
N LEU A 24 -17.50 -32.43 -19.55
CA LEU A 24 -17.25 -31.09 -20.09
C LEU A 24 -18.32 -30.68 -21.12
N ALA A 25 -18.72 -31.59 -22.02
CA ALA A 25 -19.77 -31.34 -23.01
C ALA A 25 -21.11 -30.97 -22.34
N ASN A 26 -21.50 -31.66 -21.27
CA ASN A 26 -22.71 -31.36 -20.51
C ASN A 26 -22.73 -29.93 -19.92
N PHE A 27 -21.58 -29.33 -19.64
CA PHE A 27 -21.49 -27.95 -19.15
C PHE A 27 -21.40 -26.92 -20.28
N ILE A 28 -20.86 -27.29 -21.44
CA ILE A 28 -20.79 -26.43 -22.63
C ILE A 28 -22.19 -26.24 -23.25
N ASP A 29 -22.99 -27.31 -23.31
CA ASP A 29 -24.32 -27.29 -23.94
C ASP A 29 -25.45 -26.79 -23.00
N ALA A 30 -25.12 -26.43 -21.76
CA ALA A 30 -26.08 -25.95 -20.79
C ALA A 30 -26.26 -24.42 -20.86
N ASP A 31 -27.46 -23.97 -21.25
CA ASP A 31 -27.85 -22.56 -21.47
C ASP A 31 -27.65 -21.58 -20.27
N ASN A 32 -27.17 -22.06 -19.11
CA ASN A 32 -27.08 -21.27 -17.85
C ASN A 32 -25.74 -21.40 -17.10
N VAL A 33 -24.66 -21.89 -17.74
CA VAL A 33 -23.36 -22.06 -17.06
C VAL A 33 -22.51 -20.80 -17.21
N SER A 34 -22.41 -19.99 -16.15
CA SER A 34 -21.56 -18.79 -16.11
C SER A 34 -20.12 -19.06 -15.65
N THR A 35 -19.86 -20.24 -15.08
CA THR A 35 -18.54 -20.71 -14.61
C THR A 35 -18.45 -22.23 -14.68
N LEU A 36 -17.28 -22.77 -15.04
CA LEU A 36 -17.01 -24.21 -15.10
C LEU A 36 -16.56 -24.74 -13.73
N PRO A 37 -17.11 -25.87 -13.22
CA PRO A 37 -16.64 -26.52 -11.99
C PRO A 37 -15.32 -27.27 -12.24
N VAL A 38 -14.20 -26.54 -12.33
CA VAL A 38 -12.92 -27.06 -12.83
C VAL A 38 -12.37 -28.27 -12.05
N TYR A 39 -12.70 -28.41 -10.76
CA TYR A 39 -12.31 -29.58 -9.96
C TYR A 39 -12.85 -30.92 -10.49
N LEU A 40 -13.85 -30.91 -11.36
CA LEU A 40 -14.46 -32.12 -11.92
C LEU A 40 -13.73 -32.66 -13.14
N PHE A 41 -12.76 -31.92 -13.71
CA PHE A 41 -12.13 -32.28 -14.98
C PHE A 41 -10.65 -32.53 -14.80
N ASN A 42 -10.18 -33.63 -15.39
CA ASN A 42 -8.76 -33.81 -15.69
C ASN A 42 -8.53 -33.57 -17.17
N LEU A 43 -7.45 -32.85 -17.47
CA LEU A 43 -7.04 -32.48 -18.82
C LEU A 43 -5.64 -33.02 -19.12
N LYS A 44 -5.32 -33.18 -20.39
CA LYS A 44 -3.96 -33.43 -20.89
C LYS A 44 -3.53 -32.22 -21.71
N PRO A 45 -2.36 -31.62 -21.42
CA PRO A 45 -1.79 -30.60 -22.29
C PRO A 45 -1.35 -31.24 -23.61
N VAL A 46 -1.70 -30.62 -24.73
CA VAL A 46 -1.33 -31.06 -26.08
C VAL A 46 -0.68 -29.91 -26.82
N LEU A 47 0.58 -30.11 -27.22
CA LEU A 47 1.28 -29.18 -28.10
C LEU A 47 0.91 -29.53 -29.55
N ASN A 48 0.26 -28.60 -30.23
CA ASN A 48 -0.21 -28.76 -31.61
C ASN A 48 0.56 -27.84 -32.56
N LEU A 49 0.87 -28.36 -33.74
CA LEU A 49 1.24 -27.58 -34.90
C LEU A 49 0.08 -27.65 -35.89
N GLU A 50 -0.57 -26.51 -36.10
CA GLU A 50 -1.91 -26.41 -36.70
C GLU A 50 -2.91 -27.28 -35.93
N ASP A 51 -3.39 -28.36 -36.55
CA ASP A 51 -4.30 -29.34 -35.98
C ASP A 51 -3.62 -30.69 -35.73
N THR A 52 -2.29 -30.76 -35.89
CA THR A 52 -1.49 -31.97 -35.65
C THR A 52 -0.84 -31.94 -34.28
N ALA A 53 -1.15 -32.92 -33.43
CA ALA A 53 -0.50 -33.09 -32.13
C ALA A 53 0.97 -33.50 -32.30
N LEU A 54 1.87 -32.66 -31.77
CA LEU A 54 3.31 -32.93 -31.70
C LEU A 54 3.70 -33.68 -30.43
N ALA A 55 3.06 -33.33 -29.31
CA ALA A 55 3.32 -33.94 -28.02
C ALA A 55 2.06 -33.86 -27.13
N THR A 56 1.91 -34.85 -26.25
CA THR A 56 0.84 -34.89 -25.26
C THR A 56 1.46 -35.16 -23.89
N GLY A 57 1.15 -34.31 -22.91
CA GLY A 57 1.58 -34.49 -21.54
C GLY A 57 0.68 -35.41 -20.73
N THR A 58 1.03 -35.58 -19.45
CA THR A 58 0.26 -36.37 -18.50
C THR A 58 -1.02 -35.64 -18.06
N ALA A 59 -1.99 -36.41 -17.56
CA ALA A 59 -3.22 -35.84 -17.01
C ALA A 59 -2.92 -34.91 -15.82
N ILE A 60 -3.64 -33.79 -15.75
CA ILE A 60 -3.58 -32.79 -14.70
C ILE A 60 -5.00 -32.26 -14.43
N GLY A 61 -5.33 -31.95 -13.18
CA GLY A 61 -6.61 -31.33 -12.85
C GLY A 61 -6.76 -29.96 -13.51
N MET A 62 -7.93 -29.68 -14.09
CA MET A 62 -8.22 -28.36 -14.67
C MET A 62 -8.12 -27.28 -13.58
N GLY A 63 -7.49 -26.16 -13.94
CA GLY A 63 -7.24 -25.04 -13.04
C GLY A 63 -6.01 -25.19 -12.14
N GLN A 64 -5.20 -26.24 -12.29
CA GLN A 64 -3.90 -26.35 -11.59
C GLN A 64 -2.80 -25.57 -12.32
N SER A 65 -1.86 -25.00 -11.57
CA SER A 65 -0.72 -24.26 -12.15
C SER A 65 0.34 -25.20 -12.74
N GLN A 66 0.97 -24.78 -13.83
CA GLN A 66 2.12 -25.44 -14.46
C GLN A 66 3.19 -24.41 -14.81
N TYR A 67 4.44 -24.85 -14.82
CA TYR A 67 5.55 -24.06 -15.32
C TYR A 67 5.77 -24.37 -16.80
N LEU A 68 5.76 -23.34 -17.62
CA LEU A 68 6.10 -23.38 -19.03
C LEU A 68 7.49 -22.77 -19.19
N THR A 69 8.42 -23.49 -19.81
CA THR A 69 9.72 -22.94 -20.21
C THR A 69 9.81 -22.98 -21.73
N VAL A 70 10.04 -21.83 -22.34
CA VAL A 70 10.31 -21.68 -23.77
C VAL A 70 11.79 -21.40 -23.94
N ILE A 71 12.47 -22.22 -24.74
CA ILE A 71 13.91 -22.07 -25.02
C ILE A 71 14.07 -21.88 -26.53
N ILE A 72 14.58 -20.71 -26.93
CA ILE A 72 15.04 -20.49 -28.29
C ILE A 72 16.55 -20.61 -28.29
N ASN A 73 17.06 -21.63 -28.99
CA ASN A 73 18.50 -21.83 -29.16
C ASN A 73 19.01 -20.96 -30.32
N ASP A 74 19.84 -19.98 -30.00
CA ASP A 74 20.58 -19.18 -30.97
C ASP A 74 22.03 -19.69 -31.08
N PRO A 75 22.62 -19.79 -32.29
CA PRO A 75 23.98 -20.29 -32.47
C PRO A 75 25.08 -19.48 -31.76
N VAL A 76 24.82 -18.20 -31.44
CA VAL A 76 25.79 -17.29 -30.82
C VAL A 76 25.57 -17.18 -29.31
N ARG A 77 24.31 -17.16 -28.87
CA ARG A 77 23.93 -16.90 -27.46
C ARG A 77 23.59 -18.18 -26.68
N GLY A 78 23.41 -19.31 -27.35
CA GLY A 78 22.87 -20.52 -26.73
C GLY A 78 21.35 -20.44 -26.51
N GLY A 79 20.83 -21.32 -25.66
CA GLY A 79 19.43 -21.32 -25.24
C GLY A 79 19.18 -20.26 -24.17
N ILE A 80 18.15 -19.43 -24.36
CA ILE A 80 17.66 -18.51 -23.33
C ILE A 80 16.34 -19.05 -22.80
N ASP A 81 16.32 -19.30 -21.49
CA ASP A 81 15.15 -19.84 -20.81
C ASP A 81 14.15 -18.72 -20.51
N GLN A 82 12.95 -18.86 -21.07
CA GLN A 82 11.82 -17.96 -20.80
C GLN A 82 10.75 -18.73 -20.03
N GLN A 83 10.58 -18.39 -18.75
CA GLN A 83 9.65 -19.08 -17.87
C GLN A 83 8.31 -18.33 -17.73
N SER A 84 7.22 -19.09 -17.66
CA SER A 84 5.88 -18.60 -17.37
C SER A 84 5.16 -19.56 -16.43
N ILE A 85 4.26 -19.02 -15.61
CA ILE A 85 3.25 -19.83 -14.93
C ILE A 85 2.00 -19.81 -15.80
N ILE A 86 1.52 -20.99 -16.16
CA ILE A 86 0.27 -21.19 -16.91
C ILE A 86 -0.71 -22.00 -16.07
N THR A 87 -1.98 -21.98 -16.46
CA THR A 87 -3.04 -22.75 -15.79
C THR A 87 -3.52 -23.87 -16.70
N ALA A 88 -3.73 -25.06 -16.13
CA ALA A 88 -4.31 -26.18 -16.84
C ALA A 88 -5.72 -25.82 -17.34
N GLY A 89 -5.88 -25.75 -18.66
CA GLY A 89 -7.07 -25.24 -19.32
C GLY A 89 -6.87 -23.91 -20.06
N ASP A 90 -5.73 -23.24 -19.94
CA ASP A 90 -5.43 -22.07 -20.78
C ASP A 90 -5.39 -22.44 -22.26
N GLU A 91 -5.93 -21.58 -23.13
CA GLU A 91 -5.67 -21.68 -24.56
C GLU A 91 -4.46 -20.79 -24.88
N ILE A 92 -3.38 -21.36 -25.41
CA ILE A 92 -2.12 -20.65 -25.62
C ILE A 92 -1.62 -20.83 -27.05
N VAL A 93 -1.27 -19.73 -27.71
CA VAL A 93 -0.56 -19.73 -28.99
C VAL A 93 0.83 -19.11 -28.82
N PHE A 94 1.84 -19.83 -29.29
CA PHE A 94 3.22 -19.35 -29.39
C PHE A 94 3.37 -18.58 -30.71
N GLY A 95 3.25 -17.26 -30.64
CA GLY A 95 3.40 -16.39 -31.80
C GLY A 95 4.87 -16.22 -32.15
N VAL A 96 5.38 -17.03 -33.09
CA VAL A 96 6.80 -17.02 -33.50
C VAL A 96 7.02 -16.09 -34.69
N ASN A 97 7.89 -15.10 -34.54
CA ASN A 97 8.35 -14.23 -35.64
C ASN A 97 9.83 -14.46 -35.92
N SER A 98 10.15 -15.08 -37.07
CA SER A 98 11.53 -15.38 -37.46
C SER A 98 12.24 -14.21 -38.11
N SER A 99 11.55 -13.45 -38.98
CA SER A 99 12.19 -12.47 -39.88
C SER A 99 11.24 -11.38 -40.38
N GLY A 100 10.07 -11.24 -39.78
CA GLY A 100 9.01 -10.32 -40.18
C GLY A 100 7.71 -11.03 -40.56
N VAL A 101 6.58 -10.37 -40.31
CA VAL A 101 5.24 -10.82 -40.72
C VAL A 101 4.69 -9.88 -41.81
N PRO A 102 4.66 -10.30 -43.09
CA PRO A 102 4.11 -9.48 -44.16
C PRO A 102 2.58 -9.47 -44.12
N LYS A 103 1.98 -8.36 -44.57
CA LYS A 103 0.52 -8.18 -44.58
C LYS A 103 -0.19 -9.25 -45.41
N GLU A 104 0.42 -9.66 -46.52
CA GLU A 104 -0.12 -10.66 -47.44
C GLU A 104 -0.25 -12.04 -46.76
N LEU A 105 0.60 -12.35 -45.77
CA LEU A 105 0.49 -13.60 -45.00
C LEU A 105 -0.77 -13.60 -44.15
N ILE A 106 -1.08 -12.48 -43.49
CA ILE A 106 -2.27 -12.32 -42.64
C ILE A 106 -3.53 -12.43 -43.49
N GLU A 107 -3.60 -11.68 -44.60
CA GLU A 107 -4.76 -11.68 -45.50
C GLU A 107 -5.03 -13.08 -46.09
N LYS A 108 -3.96 -13.78 -46.48
CA LYS A 108 -4.05 -15.15 -46.99
C LYS A 108 -4.53 -16.13 -45.91
N ARG A 109 -4.02 -16.03 -44.68
CA ARG A 109 -4.41 -16.93 -43.60
C ARG A 109 -5.85 -16.69 -43.15
N TYR A 110 -6.24 -15.43 -42.97
CA TYR A 110 -7.60 -15.05 -42.60
C TYR A 110 -8.65 -15.53 -43.63
N SER A 111 -8.28 -15.59 -44.91
CA SER A 111 -9.14 -16.10 -45.98
C SER A 111 -9.18 -17.64 -46.06
N ALA A 112 -8.14 -18.32 -45.55
CA ALA A 112 -7.96 -19.77 -45.71
C ALA A 112 -8.38 -20.58 -44.47
N VAL A 113 -8.34 -19.98 -43.28
CA VAL A 113 -8.61 -20.64 -42.00
C VAL A 113 -9.67 -19.85 -41.24
N ASP A 114 -10.65 -20.54 -40.67
CA ASP A 114 -11.73 -19.91 -39.89
C ASP A 114 -11.18 -19.25 -38.61
N PRO A 115 -11.26 -17.90 -38.49
CA PRO A 115 -10.71 -17.17 -37.35
C PRO A 115 -11.56 -17.28 -36.07
N HIS A 116 -12.70 -17.99 -36.09
CA HIS A 116 -13.64 -18.05 -34.96
C HIS A 116 -13.27 -19.09 -33.90
N THR A 117 -12.30 -19.97 -34.16
CA THR A 117 -11.76 -20.86 -33.11
C THR A 117 -10.86 -20.07 -32.15
N ALA A 118 -10.82 -20.44 -30.86
CA ALA A 118 -9.99 -19.74 -29.88
C ALA A 118 -8.49 -19.77 -30.27
N ALA A 119 -8.00 -20.92 -30.71
CA ALA A 119 -6.62 -21.11 -31.19
C ALA A 119 -6.31 -20.20 -32.40
N GLU A 120 -7.17 -20.22 -33.44
CA GLU A 120 -6.92 -19.41 -34.63
C GLU A 120 -7.05 -17.92 -34.34
N ASN A 121 -8.02 -17.53 -33.52
CA ASN A 121 -8.20 -16.15 -33.09
C ASN A 121 -6.96 -15.58 -32.39
N LEU A 122 -6.33 -16.37 -31.51
CA LEU A 122 -5.07 -15.99 -30.85
C LEU A 122 -3.88 -15.97 -31.83
N HIS A 123 -3.86 -16.87 -32.82
CA HIS A 123 -2.82 -16.85 -33.85
C HIS A 123 -2.94 -15.64 -34.78
N GLN A 124 -4.15 -15.26 -35.20
CA GLN A 124 -4.38 -14.02 -35.95
C GLN A 124 -3.91 -12.82 -35.13
N THR A 125 -4.25 -12.78 -33.83
CA THR A 125 -3.76 -11.76 -32.89
C THR A 125 -2.23 -11.70 -32.87
N ALA A 126 -1.56 -12.85 -32.86
CA ALA A 126 -0.11 -12.93 -32.92
C ALA A 126 0.49 -12.35 -34.21
N LEU A 127 -0.08 -12.70 -35.37
CA LEU A 127 0.39 -12.18 -36.65
C LEU A 127 0.19 -10.67 -36.75
N HIS A 128 -0.97 -10.16 -36.31
CA HIS A 128 -1.26 -8.73 -36.27
C HIS A 128 -0.29 -7.97 -35.35
N PHE A 129 -0.03 -8.48 -34.15
CA PHE A 129 0.94 -7.90 -33.23
C PHE A 129 2.32 -7.77 -33.87
N TRP A 130 2.83 -8.84 -34.47
CA TRP A 130 4.16 -8.83 -35.06
C TRP A 130 4.25 -7.92 -36.29
N MET A 131 3.22 -7.87 -37.13
CA MET A 131 3.15 -6.96 -38.28
C MET A 131 3.19 -5.49 -37.82
N GLU A 132 2.36 -5.11 -36.84
CA GLU A 132 2.35 -3.74 -36.30
C GLU A 132 3.69 -3.40 -35.65
N HIS A 133 4.25 -4.32 -34.87
CA HIS A 133 5.54 -4.13 -34.23
C HIS A 133 6.66 -3.92 -35.25
N ASP A 134 6.74 -4.75 -36.29
CA ASP A 134 7.75 -4.60 -37.35
C ASP A 134 7.58 -3.28 -38.13
N PHE A 135 6.34 -2.85 -38.37
CA PHE A 135 6.05 -1.58 -39.02
C PHE A 135 6.52 -0.37 -38.20
N PHE A 136 6.22 -0.34 -36.90
CA PHE A 136 6.66 0.74 -36.01
C PHE A 136 8.17 0.75 -35.80
N ASP A 137 8.79 -0.42 -35.70
CA ASP A 137 10.25 -0.55 -35.64
C ASP A 137 10.90 0.03 -36.89
N GLU A 138 10.36 -0.21 -38.08
CA GLU A 138 10.93 0.31 -39.33
C GLU A 138 10.86 1.85 -39.40
N ILE A 139 9.74 2.45 -38.98
CA ILE A 139 9.60 3.91 -38.89
C ILE A 139 10.60 4.49 -37.87
N THR A 140 10.73 3.83 -36.72
CA THR A 140 11.65 4.24 -35.66
C THR A 140 13.10 4.11 -36.11
N ALA A 141 13.44 3.05 -36.84
CA ALA A 141 14.77 2.84 -37.40
C ALA A 141 15.15 3.96 -38.38
N GLN A 142 14.23 4.37 -39.26
CA GLN A 142 14.44 5.51 -40.17
C GLN A 142 14.70 6.82 -39.41
N THR A 143 13.99 7.04 -38.30
CA THR A 143 14.12 8.23 -37.46
C THR A 143 15.50 8.35 -36.82
N TYR A 144 16.04 7.23 -36.33
CA TYR A 144 17.37 7.18 -35.69
C TYR A 144 18.51 6.81 -36.64
N GLN A 145 18.24 6.69 -37.96
CA GLN A 145 19.20 6.24 -38.96
C GLN A 145 19.82 4.87 -38.64
N VAL A 146 19.03 4.00 -38.02
CA VAL A 146 19.40 2.66 -37.61
C VAL A 146 19.07 1.66 -38.72
N ARG A 147 19.93 0.65 -38.88
CA ARG A 147 19.62 -0.56 -39.66
C ARG A 147 19.30 -1.70 -38.70
N ARG A 148 18.17 -2.35 -38.91
CA ARG A 148 17.69 -3.44 -38.05
C ARG A 148 17.39 -4.70 -38.85
N VAL A 149 17.45 -5.85 -38.18
CA VAL A 149 16.93 -7.14 -38.64
C VAL A 149 16.25 -7.83 -37.46
N ARG A 150 15.00 -8.32 -37.64
CA ARG A 150 14.32 -9.16 -36.64
C ARG A 150 15.10 -10.47 -36.50
N LEU A 151 15.44 -10.82 -35.25
CA LEU A 151 15.92 -12.16 -34.90
C LEU A 151 14.74 -12.99 -34.37
N PRO A 152 14.85 -14.33 -34.33
CA PRO A 152 13.77 -15.19 -33.85
C PRO A 152 13.23 -14.73 -32.50
N SER A 153 11.94 -14.41 -32.51
CA SER A 153 11.20 -13.79 -31.42
C SER A 153 9.92 -14.58 -31.16
N VAL A 154 9.46 -14.59 -29.91
CA VAL A 154 8.27 -15.34 -29.50
C VAL A 154 7.48 -14.57 -28.44
N GLY A 155 6.16 -14.59 -28.60
CA GLY A 155 5.22 -14.13 -27.59
C GLY A 155 4.18 -15.21 -27.28
N LEU A 156 3.63 -15.17 -26.07
CA LEU A 156 2.50 -16.00 -25.66
C LEU A 156 1.22 -15.19 -25.83
N PHE A 157 0.33 -15.71 -26.66
CA PHE A 157 -0.99 -15.14 -26.92
C PHE A 157 -2.00 -16.08 -26.28
N THR A 158 -2.66 -15.60 -25.23
CA THR A 158 -3.40 -16.48 -24.33
C THR A 158 -4.86 -16.06 -24.16
N SER A 159 -5.73 -17.06 -24.06
CA SER A 159 -7.04 -16.92 -23.41
C SER A 159 -6.97 -17.67 -22.07
N PRO A 160 -6.63 -16.97 -20.97
CA PRO A 160 -6.37 -17.63 -19.71
C PRO A 160 -7.68 -18.03 -18.99
N LEU A 161 -7.62 -19.18 -18.33
CA LEU A 161 -8.67 -19.66 -17.44
C LEU A 161 -8.54 -18.98 -16.08
N SER A 162 -9.47 -18.10 -15.74
CA SER A 162 -9.51 -17.47 -14.41
C SER A 162 -10.11 -18.43 -13.38
N VAL A 163 -9.31 -18.88 -12.41
CA VAL A 163 -9.69 -19.90 -11.42
C VAL A 163 -9.92 -19.29 -10.04
N SER A 164 -11.00 -19.70 -9.39
CA SER A 164 -11.27 -19.44 -7.97
C SER A 164 -10.88 -20.65 -7.13
N TYR A 165 -10.12 -20.42 -6.06
CA TYR A 165 -9.64 -21.46 -5.16
C TYR A 165 -10.35 -21.42 -3.81
N PHE A 166 -10.57 -22.60 -3.23
CA PHE A 166 -11.08 -22.76 -1.87
C PHE A 166 -10.22 -23.78 -1.13
N PHE A 167 -9.54 -23.37 -0.06
CA PHE A 167 -8.51 -24.17 0.63
C PHE A 167 -7.42 -24.72 -0.31
N GLY A 168 -6.98 -23.92 -1.31
CA GLY A 168 -5.99 -24.34 -2.30
C GLY A 168 -6.52 -25.27 -3.41
N ILE A 169 -7.80 -25.63 -3.38
CA ILE A 169 -8.43 -26.48 -4.40
C ILE A 169 -9.11 -25.59 -5.45
N ALA A 170 -8.75 -25.74 -6.72
CA ALA A 170 -9.39 -25.07 -7.85
C ALA A 170 -10.87 -25.46 -7.93
N ARG A 171 -11.82 -24.51 -7.80
CA ARG A 171 -13.27 -24.81 -7.71
C ARG A 171 -14.03 -24.38 -8.94
N ASN A 172 -13.92 -23.11 -9.34
CA ASN A 172 -14.63 -22.60 -10.50
C ASN A 172 -13.66 -21.89 -11.44
N GLY A 173 -13.81 -22.11 -12.74
CA GLY A 173 -13.01 -21.51 -13.80
C GLY A 173 -13.88 -20.77 -14.82
N VAL A 174 -13.33 -19.73 -15.42
CA VAL A 174 -14.04 -18.94 -16.43
C VAL A 174 -13.04 -18.20 -17.33
N TYR A 175 -13.29 -18.17 -18.64
CA TYR A 175 -12.53 -17.37 -19.58
C TYR A 175 -13.13 -15.96 -19.65
N LYS A 176 -12.36 -14.96 -19.23
CA LYS A 176 -12.82 -13.56 -19.14
C LYS A 176 -11.85 -12.56 -19.75
N SER A 177 -10.73 -13.02 -20.29
CA SER A 177 -9.68 -12.13 -20.74
C SER A 177 -8.92 -12.72 -21.92
N ARG A 178 -8.12 -11.84 -22.52
CA ARG A 178 -7.04 -12.18 -23.43
C ARG A 178 -5.77 -11.49 -22.93
N SER A 179 -4.63 -12.11 -23.17
CA SER A 179 -3.33 -11.58 -22.79
C SER A 179 -2.31 -11.80 -23.91
N ILE A 180 -1.43 -10.82 -24.07
CA ILE A 180 -0.22 -10.94 -24.88
C ILE A 180 0.96 -10.74 -23.94
N ASP A 181 1.90 -11.69 -23.93
CA ASP A 181 3.13 -11.62 -23.13
C ASP A 181 4.31 -11.96 -24.03
N VAL A 182 5.03 -10.94 -24.49
CA VAL A 182 6.18 -11.12 -25.37
C VAL A 182 7.39 -11.55 -24.56
N LYS A 183 7.70 -12.84 -24.64
CA LYS A 183 8.85 -13.44 -23.96
C LYS A 183 10.18 -12.99 -24.52
N GLN A 184 10.26 -12.84 -25.84
CA GLN A 184 11.49 -12.45 -26.50
C GLN A 184 11.18 -11.64 -27.75
N ASN A 185 11.73 -10.43 -27.78
CA ASN A 185 11.80 -9.60 -28.97
C ASN A 185 13.26 -9.22 -29.23
N PHE A 186 13.91 -9.98 -30.13
CA PHE A 186 15.30 -9.74 -30.46
C PHE A 186 15.47 -9.13 -31.84
N GLN A 187 16.42 -8.20 -31.90
CA GLN A 187 16.79 -7.51 -33.12
C GLN A 187 18.32 -7.42 -33.20
N ALA A 188 18.85 -7.64 -34.40
CA ALA A 188 20.22 -7.27 -34.73
C ALA A 188 20.19 -5.83 -35.24
N VAL A 189 20.98 -4.96 -34.61
CA VAL A 189 20.92 -3.51 -34.84
C VAL A 189 22.31 -2.97 -35.13
N VAL A 190 22.40 -2.14 -36.16
CA VAL A 190 23.58 -1.35 -36.50
C VAL A 190 23.18 0.11 -36.52
N ALA A 191 23.83 0.92 -35.69
CA ALA A 191 23.53 2.33 -35.52
C ALA A 191 24.78 3.19 -35.76
N PRO A 192 24.63 4.47 -36.16
CA PRO A 192 25.76 5.38 -36.32
C PRO A 192 26.45 5.70 -34.99
N THR A 193 25.73 5.64 -33.85
CA THR A 193 26.27 5.84 -32.51
C THR A 193 25.61 4.91 -31.50
N SER A 194 26.25 4.70 -30.35
CA SER A 194 25.70 3.97 -29.21
C SER A 194 24.37 4.57 -28.73
N GLU A 195 24.26 5.89 -28.74
CA GLU A 195 23.06 6.60 -28.29
C GLU A 195 21.89 6.35 -29.25
N ALA A 196 22.16 6.33 -30.56
CA ALA A 196 21.14 6.01 -31.56
C ALA A 196 20.67 4.56 -31.43
N GLN A 197 21.59 3.63 -31.14
CA GLN A 197 21.26 2.23 -30.85
C GLN A 197 20.37 2.12 -29.61
N THR A 198 20.81 2.66 -28.47
CA THR A 198 20.06 2.62 -27.21
C THR A 198 18.70 3.28 -27.34
N SER A 199 18.62 4.45 -28.00
CA SER A 199 17.36 5.17 -28.21
C SER A 199 16.38 4.39 -29.09
N PHE A 200 16.88 3.76 -30.16
CA PHE A 200 16.08 2.89 -31.00
C PHE A 200 15.55 1.69 -30.22
N MET A 201 16.41 0.98 -29.48
CA MET A 201 16.03 -0.22 -28.74
C MET A 201 15.01 0.06 -27.64
N LEU A 202 15.19 1.16 -26.90
CA LEU A 202 14.21 1.60 -25.89
C LEU A 202 12.86 1.96 -26.53
N GLN A 203 12.87 2.70 -27.64
CA GLN A 203 11.64 3.09 -28.31
C GLN A 203 10.88 1.88 -28.89
N ALA A 204 11.61 0.92 -29.47
CA ALA A 204 11.06 -0.33 -29.96
C ALA A 204 10.41 -1.14 -28.83
N GLY A 205 11.07 -1.26 -27.67
CA GLY A 205 10.49 -1.96 -26.53
C GLY A 205 9.28 -1.25 -25.90
N ILE A 206 9.31 0.09 -25.82
CA ILE A 206 8.17 0.90 -25.33
C ILE A 206 6.94 0.70 -26.24
N GLN A 207 7.15 0.74 -27.56
CA GLN A 207 6.11 0.47 -28.54
C GLN A 207 5.61 -0.97 -28.45
N GLY A 208 6.51 -1.94 -28.35
CA GLY A 208 6.16 -3.35 -28.17
C GLY A 208 5.26 -3.60 -26.96
N SER A 209 5.65 -3.10 -25.79
CA SER A 209 4.85 -3.21 -24.57
C SER A 209 3.48 -2.53 -24.70
N TYR A 210 3.41 -1.41 -25.42
CA TYR A 210 2.11 -0.81 -25.73
C TYR A 210 1.28 -1.69 -26.68
N LEU A 211 1.86 -2.28 -27.72
CA LEU A 211 1.12 -3.13 -28.65
C LEU A 211 0.50 -4.37 -27.99
N GLU A 212 1.06 -4.86 -26.89
CA GLU A 212 0.54 -6.00 -26.14
C GLU A 212 -0.88 -5.79 -25.61
N ASN A 213 -1.30 -4.53 -25.37
CA ASN A 213 -2.70 -4.22 -25.07
C ASN A 213 -3.47 -3.76 -26.32
N SER A 214 -2.88 -2.89 -27.13
CA SER A 214 -3.65 -2.18 -28.16
C SER A 214 -4.06 -3.07 -29.32
N VAL A 215 -3.31 -4.14 -29.61
CA VAL A 215 -3.69 -5.09 -30.67
C VAL A 215 -4.95 -5.87 -30.26
N ILE A 216 -5.08 -6.25 -28.99
CA ILE A 216 -6.34 -6.83 -28.47
C ILE A 216 -7.46 -5.80 -28.60
N GLU A 217 -7.20 -4.54 -28.25
CA GLU A 217 -8.25 -3.51 -28.34
C GLU A 217 -8.74 -3.32 -29.77
N GLN A 218 -7.83 -3.26 -30.73
CA GLN A 218 -8.12 -3.13 -32.15
C GLN A 218 -8.94 -4.30 -32.70
N LEU A 219 -8.49 -5.54 -32.46
CA LEU A 219 -9.06 -6.72 -33.10
C LEU A 219 -10.42 -7.12 -32.54
N PHE A 220 -10.70 -6.77 -31.28
CA PHE A 220 -11.95 -7.11 -30.60
C PHE A 220 -12.89 -5.91 -30.43
N ASP A 221 -12.62 -4.80 -31.12
CA ASP A 221 -13.39 -3.55 -31.07
C ASP A 221 -13.63 -3.07 -29.64
N TYR A 222 -12.59 -3.22 -28.79
CA TYR A 222 -12.60 -2.64 -27.46
C TYR A 222 -12.13 -1.19 -27.54
N GLU A 223 -12.55 -0.40 -26.55
CA GLU A 223 -12.05 0.95 -26.42
C GLU A 223 -10.55 0.98 -26.14
N TYR A 224 -9.85 1.90 -26.81
CA TYR A 224 -8.41 2.06 -26.68
C TYR A 224 -7.97 2.48 -25.28
N GLY A 225 -6.87 1.90 -24.80
CA GLY A 225 -6.29 2.18 -23.49
C GLY A 225 -7.04 1.53 -22.34
N ARG A 226 -7.76 0.44 -22.57
CA ARG A 226 -8.46 -0.35 -21.54
C ARG A 226 -7.59 -1.51 -21.02
N GLY A 227 -6.63 -1.99 -21.81
CA GLY A 227 -5.72 -3.03 -21.40
C GLY A 227 -4.54 -2.47 -20.60
N VAL A 228 -3.99 -3.29 -19.72
CA VAL A 228 -2.87 -2.91 -18.85
C VAL A 228 -1.56 -3.32 -19.52
N SER A 229 -0.65 -2.39 -19.75
CA SER A 229 0.75 -2.66 -20.14
C SER A 229 1.72 -1.75 -19.39
N ALA A 230 3.01 -2.11 -19.30
CA ALA A 230 4.00 -1.28 -18.60
C ALA A 230 4.05 0.14 -19.18
N THR A 231 4.06 0.26 -20.51
CA THR A 231 4.03 1.56 -21.21
C THR A 231 2.73 2.32 -20.97
N GLN A 232 1.56 1.65 -21.03
CA GLN A 232 0.27 2.30 -20.78
C GLN A 232 0.21 2.86 -19.35
N VAL A 233 0.66 2.08 -18.38
CA VAL A 233 0.70 2.45 -16.96
C VAL A 233 1.64 3.63 -16.73
N LEU A 234 2.84 3.61 -17.31
CA LEU A 234 3.79 4.73 -17.21
C LEU A 234 3.23 6.00 -17.86
N ALA A 235 2.60 5.88 -19.03
CA ALA A 235 1.97 7.02 -19.70
C ALA A 235 0.82 7.60 -18.88
N GLU A 236 0.03 6.74 -18.24
CA GLU A 236 -1.05 7.13 -17.36
C GLU A 236 -0.52 7.83 -16.09
N ALA A 237 0.55 7.31 -15.48
CA ALA A 237 1.20 7.96 -14.34
C ALA A 237 1.62 9.40 -14.67
N VAL A 238 2.25 9.62 -15.83
CA VAL A 238 2.60 10.97 -16.32
C VAL A 238 1.36 11.84 -16.50
N SER A 239 0.28 11.28 -17.08
CA SER A 239 -0.98 12.00 -17.30
C SER A 239 -1.68 12.44 -16.01
N GLN A 240 -1.51 11.65 -14.94
CA GLN A 240 -2.04 11.91 -13.60
C GLN A 240 -1.12 12.80 -12.76
N ASN A 241 -0.04 13.35 -13.34
CA ASN A 241 1.00 14.11 -12.63
C ASN A 241 1.69 13.32 -11.51
N ILE A 242 1.71 11.99 -11.61
CA ILE A 242 2.51 11.14 -10.73
C ILE A 242 3.95 11.20 -11.26
N PRO A 243 4.94 11.58 -10.42
CA PRO A 243 6.33 11.60 -10.83
C PRO A 243 6.78 10.22 -11.33
N VAL A 244 7.47 10.19 -12.47
CA VAL A 244 8.15 8.99 -12.98
C VAL A 244 9.65 9.20 -12.81
N TYR A 245 10.29 8.28 -12.12
CA TYR A 245 11.72 8.35 -11.81
C TYR A 245 12.52 7.45 -12.74
N THR A 246 13.68 7.95 -13.14
CA THR A 246 14.77 7.10 -13.67
C THR A 246 15.75 6.83 -12.53
N ILE A 247 15.89 5.57 -12.16
CA ILE A 247 16.73 5.08 -11.07
C ILE A 247 18.00 4.52 -11.66
N THR A 248 19.11 4.89 -11.02
CA THR A 248 20.48 4.59 -11.37
C THR A 248 21.22 4.26 -10.07
N LYS A 249 22.45 3.74 -10.17
CA LYS A 249 23.29 3.52 -8.99
C LYS A 249 23.52 4.79 -8.16
N ALA A 250 23.52 5.96 -8.78
CA ALA A 250 23.82 7.23 -8.11
C ALA A 250 22.65 7.79 -7.29
N ASN A 251 21.40 7.38 -7.56
CA ASN A 251 20.21 7.92 -6.89
C ASN A 251 19.29 6.84 -6.30
N LEU A 252 19.73 5.58 -6.26
CA LEU A 252 18.96 4.48 -5.68
C LEU A 252 18.54 4.79 -4.25
N ASP A 253 19.50 5.14 -3.38
CA ASP A 253 19.25 5.36 -1.95
C ASP A 253 18.34 6.56 -1.66
N SER A 254 18.28 7.54 -2.58
CA SER A 254 17.46 8.74 -2.41
C SER A 254 16.07 8.59 -3.04
N VAL A 255 15.92 7.82 -4.12
CA VAL A 255 14.64 7.65 -4.82
C VAL A 255 13.85 6.46 -4.28
N LEU A 256 14.50 5.35 -3.93
CA LEU A 256 13.83 4.13 -3.49
C LEU A 256 12.88 4.33 -2.28
N PRO A 257 13.22 5.15 -1.26
CA PRO A 257 12.32 5.45 -0.15
C PRO A 257 11.08 6.27 -0.55
N LEU A 258 11.16 6.99 -1.68
CA LEU A 258 10.04 7.81 -2.19
C LEU A 258 8.99 6.98 -2.94
N LEU A 259 9.32 5.72 -3.27
CA LEU A 259 8.43 4.86 -4.05
C LEU A 259 7.39 4.16 -3.16
N SER A 260 6.13 4.36 -3.48
CA SER A 260 4.96 3.64 -2.94
C SER A 260 4.46 2.59 -3.94
N VAL A 261 5.36 1.67 -4.29
CA VAL A 261 5.13 0.45 -5.10
C VAL A 261 5.44 -0.79 -4.25
N SER A 262 5.03 -2.00 -4.65
CA SER A 262 5.29 -3.20 -3.85
C SER A 262 6.77 -3.52 -3.62
N GLY A 263 7.00 -4.37 -2.61
CA GLY A 263 8.32 -4.90 -2.28
C GLY A 263 8.96 -5.72 -3.41
N GLU A 264 8.16 -6.38 -4.25
CA GLU A 264 8.64 -7.12 -5.44
C GLU A 264 9.30 -6.16 -6.44
N VAL A 265 8.56 -5.12 -6.85
CA VAL A 265 9.07 -4.08 -7.77
C VAL A 265 10.33 -3.41 -7.22
N LYS A 266 10.37 -3.11 -5.92
CA LYS A 266 11.58 -2.54 -5.27
C LYS A 266 12.77 -3.50 -5.35
N THR A 267 12.52 -4.80 -5.13
CA THR A 267 13.56 -5.83 -5.19
C THR A 267 14.11 -5.99 -6.60
N ASP A 268 13.23 -6.01 -7.61
CA ASP A 268 13.63 -6.09 -9.02
C ASP A 268 14.50 -4.89 -9.42
N ILE A 269 14.10 -3.68 -9.01
CA ILE A 269 14.88 -2.47 -9.24
C ILE A 269 16.25 -2.57 -8.55
N ILE A 270 16.31 -2.93 -7.27
CA ILE A 270 17.59 -3.07 -6.55
C ILE A 270 18.52 -4.05 -7.27
N ASN A 271 18.00 -5.23 -7.63
CA ASN A 271 18.78 -6.28 -8.31
C ASN A 271 19.29 -5.80 -9.67
N ALA A 272 18.45 -5.12 -10.44
CA ALA A 272 18.82 -4.55 -11.72
C ALA A 272 19.91 -3.46 -11.60
N ILE A 273 19.76 -2.54 -10.65
CA ILE A 273 20.77 -1.50 -10.41
C ILE A 273 22.10 -2.12 -9.97
N HIS A 274 22.07 -3.17 -9.14
CA HIS A 274 23.28 -3.93 -8.75
C HIS A 274 23.92 -4.66 -9.93
N ALA A 275 23.13 -5.09 -10.92
CA ALA A 275 23.60 -5.67 -12.18
C ALA A 275 24.10 -4.62 -13.19
N GLY A 276 24.12 -3.33 -12.84
CA GLY A 276 24.58 -2.24 -13.70
C GLY A 276 23.52 -1.71 -14.67
N GLN A 277 22.26 -2.12 -14.52
CA GLN A 277 21.13 -1.65 -15.31
C GLN A 277 20.50 -0.40 -14.68
N HIS A 278 19.60 0.25 -15.42
CA HIS A 278 18.77 1.37 -14.96
C HIS A 278 17.30 0.96 -14.90
N ALA A 279 16.51 1.68 -14.10
CA ALA A 279 15.06 1.45 -14.00
C ALA A 279 14.23 2.72 -14.22
N ILE A 280 13.01 2.57 -14.73
CA ILE A 280 12.00 3.63 -14.87
C ILE A 280 10.75 3.16 -14.15
N VAL A 281 10.29 3.95 -13.18
CA VAL A 281 9.18 3.54 -12.31
C VAL A 281 8.37 4.76 -11.87
N PRO A 282 7.03 4.68 -11.78
CA PRO A 282 6.24 5.75 -11.18
C PRO A 282 6.48 5.82 -9.66
N GLN A 283 6.28 7.00 -9.07
CA GLN A 283 6.42 7.21 -7.63
C GLN A 283 5.51 6.29 -6.82
N ARG A 284 4.36 5.90 -7.37
CA ARG A 284 3.38 5.04 -6.69
C ARG A 284 2.63 4.20 -7.71
N GLU A 285 2.02 3.13 -7.24
CA GLU A 285 1.05 2.35 -8.02
C GLU A 285 -0.05 3.25 -8.60
N ILE A 286 -0.54 2.90 -9.78
CA ILE A 286 -1.70 3.53 -10.38
C ILE A 286 -2.90 2.58 -10.34
N ALA A 287 -4.09 3.14 -10.41
CA ALA A 287 -5.30 2.39 -10.72
C ALA A 287 -5.60 2.50 -12.22
N HIS A 288 -5.91 1.36 -12.85
CA HIS A 288 -6.33 1.25 -14.24
C HIS A 288 -7.53 0.29 -14.33
N GLY A 289 -8.75 0.83 -14.30
CA GLY A 289 -9.97 0.04 -14.11
C GLY A 289 -9.94 -0.74 -12.78
N ASP A 290 -10.23 -2.05 -12.81
CA ASP A 290 -10.15 -2.92 -11.61
C ASP A 290 -8.71 -3.36 -11.26
N TRP A 291 -7.72 -3.03 -12.10
CA TRP A 291 -6.31 -3.38 -11.86
C TRP A 291 -5.58 -2.25 -11.12
N ARG A 292 -4.70 -2.60 -10.18
CA ARG A 292 -3.84 -1.66 -9.47
C ARG A 292 -2.45 -2.24 -9.35
N GLY A 293 -1.45 -1.42 -9.67
CA GLY A 293 -0.04 -1.78 -9.57
C GLY A 293 0.84 -0.75 -10.27
N ALA A 294 2.13 -1.05 -10.38
CA ALA A 294 3.10 -0.29 -11.15
C ALA A 294 3.47 -1.01 -12.46
N GLY A 295 3.60 -0.22 -13.52
CA GLY A 295 4.32 -0.59 -14.73
C GLY A 295 5.70 0.04 -14.65
N TYR A 296 6.75 -0.72 -14.93
CA TYR A 296 8.12 -0.26 -14.79
C TYR A 296 9.02 -0.90 -15.86
N ILE A 297 10.14 -0.25 -16.15
CA ILE A 297 11.08 -0.67 -17.19
C ILE A 297 12.43 -0.86 -16.54
N ILE A 298 13.07 -2.01 -16.74
CA ILE A 298 14.48 -2.25 -16.40
C ILE A 298 15.24 -2.33 -17.72
N PHE A 299 16.33 -1.59 -17.88
CA PHE A 299 17.07 -1.58 -19.14
C PHE A 299 18.58 -1.41 -18.96
N ASP A 300 19.30 -2.03 -19.88
CA ASP A 300 20.74 -1.88 -20.05
C ASP A 300 21.03 -0.61 -20.86
N THR A 301 21.84 0.29 -20.31
CA THR A 301 22.12 1.60 -20.93
C THR A 301 23.08 1.52 -22.11
N MET A 302 23.89 0.47 -22.19
CA MET A 302 24.89 0.27 -23.25
C MET A 302 24.25 -0.26 -24.53
N THR A 303 23.25 -1.12 -24.38
CA THR A 303 22.61 -1.83 -25.51
C THR A 303 21.20 -1.32 -25.79
N GLY A 304 20.53 -0.73 -24.80
CA GLY A 304 19.11 -0.38 -24.83
C GLY A 304 18.17 -1.57 -24.70
N ALA A 305 18.68 -2.78 -24.45
CA ALA A 305 17.86 -3.94 -24.16
C ALA A 305 17.13 -3.74 -22.82
N GLY A 306 15.84 -4.03 -22.77
CA GLY A 306 15.05 -3.82 -21.56
C GLY A 306 13.90 -4.80 -21.38
N ALA A 307 13.51 -4.96 -20.12
CA ALA A 307 12.32 -5.67 -19.67
C ALA A 307 11.24 -4.65 -19.32
N TYR A 308 10.02 -4.89 -19.80
CA TYR A 308 8.86 -4.02 -19.65
C TYR A 308 7.84 -4.76 -18.81
N LEU A 309 7.76 -4.37 -17.54
CA LEU A 309 7.24 -5.21 -16.48
C LEU A 309 6.01 -4.58 -15.84
N ILE A 310 5.07 -5.44 -15.44
CA ILE A 310 3.86 -5.06 -14.71
C ILE A 310 3.89 -5.81 -13.38
N GLU A 311 3.61 -5.06 -12.32
CA GLU A 311 3.53 -5.59 -10.95
C GLU A 311 2.56 -6.78 -10.84
N GLY A 312 2.99 -7.83 -10.12
CA GLY A 312 2.30 -9.13 -10.06
C GLY A 312 2.89 -10.20 -10.97
N GLY A 313 4.14 -10.03 -11.44
CA GLY A 313 4.89 -11.04 -12.20
C GLY A 313 4.45 -11.21 -13.66
N LEU A 314 3.76 -10.22 -14.24
CA LEU A 314 3.30 -10.24 -15.63
C LEU A 314 4.21 -9.38 -16.52
N ASN A 315 4.71 -9.94 -17.62
CA ASN A 315 5.51 -9.23 -18.63
C ASN A 315 4.65 -8.97 -19.88
N GLY A 316 3.41 -8.49 -19.70
CA GLY A 316 2.43 -8.55 -20.78
C GLY A 316 1.15 -7.75 -20.61
N GLY A 317 0.55 -7.39 -21.74
CA GLY A 317 -0.78 -6.81 -21.88
C GLY A 317 -1.88 -7.70 -21.28
N PHE A 318 -2.67 -7.18 -20.33
CA PHE A 318 -3.86 -7.86 -19.78
C PHE A 318 -5.14 -7.06 -20.01
N LEU A 319 -6.17 -7.71 -20.56
CA LEU A 319 -7.51 -7.13 -20.67
C LEU A 319 -8.55 -8.04 -19.99
N GLY A 320 -8.93 -7.70 -18.76
CA GLY A 320 -10.10 -8.30 -18.10
C GLY A 320 -11.41 -7.74 -18.64
N VAL A 321 -12.53 -8.48 -18.48
CA VAL A 321 -13.88 -7.88 -18.58
C VAL A 321 -14.05 -6.87 -17.44
N LEU A 322 -13.53 -5.67 -17.68
CA LEU A 322 -13.65 -4.48 -16.83
C LEU A 322 -14.97 -3.78 -17.15
N VAL A 323 -15.70 -3.37 -16.13
CA VAL A 323 -16.96 -2.65 -16.29
C VAL A 323 -16.66 -1.16 -16.50
N CYS A 324 -16.98 -0.62 -17.69
CA CYS A 324 -17.12 0.80 -18.03
C CYS A 324 -16.33 1.85 -17.22
N GLU A 325 -15.01 1.77 -17.20
CA GLU A 325 -14.16 2.95 -16.98
C GLU A 325 -13.31 3.20 -18.22
N TYR A 326 -13.46 4.40 -18.75
CA TYR A 326 -12.88 4.88 -20.02
C TYR A 326 -11.44 5.34 -19.80
N SER A 327 -10.48 4.91 -20.62
CA SER A 327 -9.24 5.65 -20.78
C SER A 327 -9.49 6.83 -21.71
N LYS A 328 -9.16 8.05 -21.26
CA LYS A 328 -9.45 9.30 -21.99
C LYS A 328 -8.42 9.62 -23.10
N TYR A 329 -7.43 8.77 -23.36
CA TYR A 329 -6.26 9.15 -24.16
C TYR A 329 -6.18 8.37 -25.48
N PRO A 330 -6.24 9.06 -26.65
CA PRO A 330 -6.07 8.40 -27.93
C PRO A 330 -4.63 7.89 -28.10
N LEU A 331 -4.47 6.81 -28.87
CA LEU A 331 -3.20 6.16 -29.28
C LEU A 331 -2.04 7.13 -29.59
N ALA A 332 -2.33 8.24 -30.27
CA ALA A 332 -1.30 9.22 -30.62
C ALA A 332 -0.72 9.96 -29.40
N LEU A 333 -1.51 10.15 -28.34
CA LEU A 333 -1.11 10.87 -27.13
C LEU A 333 -0.27 9.98 -26.20
N THR A 334 -0.56 8.69 -26.12
CA THR A 334 0.24 7.73 -25.34
C THR A 334 1.63 7.53 -25.95
N LEU A 335 1.73 7.42 -27.28
CA LEU A 335 3.01 7.34 -28.01
C LEU A 335 3.88 8.61 -27.84
N ILE A 336 3.26 9.80 -27.74
CA ILE A 336 3.98 11.05 -27.49
C ILE A 336 4.52 11.12 -26.06
N ILE A 337 3.74 10.68 -25.07
CA ILE A 337 4.18 10.63 -23.67
C ILE A 337 5.32 9.63 -23.50
N ALA A 338 5.22 8.47 -24.13
CA ALA A 338 6.28 7.47 -24.22
C ALA A 338 7.59 8.04 -24.82
N ALA A 339 7.49 8.76 -25.95
CA ALA A 339 8.64 9.43 -26.55
C ALA A 339 9.25 10.53 -25.65
N ALA A 340 8.40 11.21 -24.87
CA ALA A 340 8.87 12.19 -23.89
C ALA A 340 9.61 11.53 -22.71
N ILE A 341 9.15 10.37 -22.23
CA ILE A 341 9.85 9.56 -21.22
C ILE A 341 11.23 9.14 -21.77
N ALA A 342 11.29 8.62 -23.00
CA ALA A 342 12.54 8.26 -23.66
C ALA A 342 13.52 9.45 -23.78
N ALA A 343 13.01 10.63 -24.13
CA ALA A 343 13.81 11.86 -24.17
C ALA A 343 14.26 12.33 -22.77
N GLY A 344 13.46 12.12 -21.73
CA GLY A 344 13.81 12.42 -20.34
C GLY A 344 14.98 11.57 -19.84
N ILE A 345 15.00 10.27 -20.20
CA ILE A 345 16.13 9.37 -19.93
C ILE A 345 17.40 9.86 -20.62
N LEU A 346 17.29 10.30 -21.88
CA LEU A 346 18.41 10.83 -22.66
C LEU A 346 19.05 12.07 -22.00
N VAL A 347 18.22 12.98 -21.47
CA VAL A 347 18.70 14.19 -20.76
C VAL A 347 19.37 13.82 -19.43
N ALA A 348 18.82 12.85 -18.69
CA ALA A 348 19.43 12.34 -17.47
C ALA A 348 20.78 11.65 -17.72
N TYR A 349 20.91 10.96 -18.86
CA TYR A 349 22.14 10.30 -19.31
C TYR A 349 23.23 11.29 -19.76
N LEU A 350 22.87 12.34 -20.50
CA LEU A 350 23.84 13.29 -21.07
C LEU A 350 24.42 14.31 -20.08
N PHE A 351 23.68 14.68 -19.03
CA PHE A 351 24.04 15.84 -18.20
C PHE A 351 24.25 15.56 -16.70
N GLY A 352 24.06 14.31 -16.25
CA GLY A 352 24.20 13.95 -14.84
C GLY A 352 23.22 14.67 -13.90
N PRO A 353 23.25 14.38 -12.58
CA PRO A 353 22.22 14.81 -11.62
C PRO A 353 22.12 16.34 -11.44
N ALA A 354 23.14 17.12 -11.83
CA ALA A 354 23.18 18.56 -11.62
C ALA A 354 22.33 19.38 -12.62
N ALA A 355 21.93 18.82 -13.78
CA ALA A 355 21.17 19.55 -14.81
C ALA A 355 19.64 19.40 -14.70
N VAL A 356 19.15 18.59 -13.76
CA VAL A 356 17.74 18.18 -13.67
C VAL A 356 16.78 19.34 -13.33
N ALA A 357 17.23 20.37 -12.61
CA ALA A 357 16.36 21.45 -12.14
C ALA A 357 15.96 22.47 -13.23
N VAL A 358 16.86 22.78 -14.19
CA VAL A 358 16.60 23.75 -15.27
C VAL A 358 15.98 23.06 -16.49
N GLY A 359 16.37 21.81 -16.77
CA GLY A 359 15.81 20.99 -17.84
C GLY A 359 14.33 20.65 -17.63
N ALA A 360 13.91 20.35 -16.40
CA ALA A 360 12.52 19.99 -16.08
C ALA A 360 11.52 21.13 -16.36
N TYR A 361 11.92 22.40 -16.21
CA TYR A 361 11.07 23.55 -16.52
C TYR A 361 10.95 23.79 -18.02
N ALA A 362 12.06 23.75 -18.77
CA ALA A 362 12.05 23.85 -20.23
C ALA A 362 11.29 22.68 -20.88
N PHE A 363 11.40 21.47 -20.32
CA PHE A 363 10.66 20.27 -20.71
C PHE A 363 9.14 20.40 -20.48
N ARG A 364 8.72 20.96 -19.33
CA ARG A 364 7.29 21.25 -19.03
C ARG A 364 6.68 22.28 -20.00
N VAL A 365 7.46 23.27 -20.43
CA VAL A 365 7.03 24.30 -21.39
C VAL A 365 7.00 23.75 -22.83
N ALA A 366 7.99 22.96 -23.23
CA ALA A 366 8.06 22.32 -24.54
C ALA A 366 6.93 21.28 -24.74
N ILE A 367 6.60 20.49 -23.72
CA ILE A 367 5.47 19.55 -23.75
C ILE A 367 4.14 20.30 -23.91
N ARG A 368 3.91 21.38 -23.13
CA ARG A 368 2.69 22.19 -23.29
C ARG A 368 2.59 22.81 -24.70
N ALA A 369 3.69 23.28 -25.26
CA ALA A 369 3.72 23.83 -26.62
C ALA A 369 3.48 22.76 -27.69
N ALA A 370 4.11 21.59 -27.58
CA ALA A 370 3.94 20.45 -28.50
C ALA A 370 2.50 19.91 -28.48
N VAL A 371 1.90 19.76 -27.30
CA VAL A 371 0.49 19.35 -27.14
C VAL A 371 -0.45 20.34 -27.82
N ILE A 372 -0.24 21.65 -27.67
CA ILE A 372 -1.07 22.68 -28.31
C ILE A 372 -0.90 22.67 -29.85
N ILE A 373 0.32 22.45 -30.35
CA ILE A 373 0.60 22.39 -31.79
C ILE A 373 -0.02 21.13 -32.40
N VAL A 374 0.08 19.98 -31.73
CA VAL A 374 -0.52 18.70 -32.18
C VAL A 374 -2.05 18.78 -32.17
N LEU A 375 -2.67 19.36 -31.13
CA LEU A 375 -4.12 19.62 -31.11
C LEU A 375 -4.57 20.53 -32.26
N LYS A 376 -3.75 21.53 -32.64
CA LYS A 376 -4.01 22.37 -33.82
C LYS A 376 -3.88 21.58 -35.14
N ILE A 377 -2.91 20.68 -35.26
CA ILE A 377 -2.71 19.84 -36.46
C ILE A 377 -3.85 18.83 -36.62
N ILE A 378 -4.27 18.17 -35.53
CA ILE A 378 -5.41 17.23 -35.51
C ILE A 378 -6.70 17.94 -35.88
N LYS A 379 -6.98 19.10 -35.27
CA LYS A 379 -8.15 19.93 -35.62
C LYS A 379 -8.15 20.34 -37.09
N LYS A 380 -6.98 20.65 -37.65
CA LYS A 380 -6.79 21.02 -39.07
C LYS A 380 -6.95 19.81 -40.01
N GLN A 381 -6.52 18.61 -39.62
CA GLN A 381 -6.72 17.37 -40.40
C GLN A 381 -8.18 16.92 -40.39
N ILE A 382 -8.87 16.98 -39.24
CA ILE A 382 -10.30 16.68 -39.11
C ILE A 382 -11.12 17.65 -39.97
N GLN A 383 -10.80 18.96 -39.92
CA GLN A 383 -11.44 19.94 -40.79
C GLN A 383 -11.18 19.66 -42.28
N LYS A 384 -9.98 19.18 -42.65
CA LYS A 384 -9.62 18.84 -44.04
C LYS A 384 -10.34 17.57 -44.53
N LEU A 385 -10.54 16.59 -43.66
CA LEU A 385 -11.32 15.38 -43.92
C LEU A 385 -12.81 15.70 -44.07
N ILE A 386 -13.35 16.56 -43.21
CA ILE A 386 -14.72 17.09 -43.31
C ILE A 386 -14.90 17.87 -44.62
N LYS A 387 -13.93 18.71 -45.00
CA LYS A 387 -13.97 19.47 -46.27
C LYS A 387 -13.89 18.56 -47.51
N LYS A 388 -13.05 17.51 -47.47
CA LYS A 388 -12.98 16.48 -48.52
C LYS A 388 -14.26 15.66 -48.63
N TRP A 389 -14.90 15.35 -47.50
CA TRP A 389 -16.17 14.64 -47.45
C TRP A 389 -17.33 15.50 -47.97
N LEU A 390 -17.35 16.80 -47.66
CA LEU A 390 -18.29 17.79 -48.19
C LEU A 390 -18.11 18.02 -49.70
N ALA A 391 -16.86 18.03 -50.20
CA ALA A 391 -16.57 18.19 -51.62
C ALA A 391 -16.96 16.94 -52.46
N LYS A 392 -16.93 15.74 -51.87
CA LYS A 392 -17.30 14.48 -52.53
C LYS A 392 -18.82 14.24 -52.62
N THR A 393 -19.63 14.92 -51.81
CA THR A 393 -21.07 14.59 -51.67
C THR A 393 -22.03 15.66 -52.19
N GLY A 394 -21.53 16.82 -52.63
CA GLY A 394 -22.31 17.84 -53.37
C GLY A 394 -23.55 18.40 -52.65
N LYS A 395 -23.73 18.16 -51.35
CA LYS A 395 -24.95 18.53 -50.61
C LYS A 395 -24.68 19.66 -49.62
N LYS A 396 -25.50 20.72 -49.71
CA LYS A 396 -25.63 21.76 -48.67
C LYS A 396 -26.12 21.14 -47.35
N THR A 397 -25.74 21.76 -46.25
CA THR A 397 -26.01 21.40 -44.83
C THR A 397 -27.41 20.81 -44.61
N PRO A 398 -27.53 19.54 -44.15
CA PRO A 398 -28.80 18.97 -43.72
C PRO A 398 -29.04 19.21 -42.22
N GLN A 399 -30.27 19.58 -41.88
CA GLN A 399 -30.84 19.48 -40.54
C GLN A 399 -30.82 18.02 -40.02
N PRO A 400 -30.80 17.80 -38.70
CA PRO A 400 -30.74 16.47 -38.11
C PRO A 400 -31.97 15.63 -38.51
N PRO A 401 -31.78 14.37 -38.95
CA PRO A 401 -32.89 13.54 -39.41
C PRO A 401 -33.69 12.99 -38.24
N LYS A 402 -35.03 13.01 -38.38
CA LYS A 402 -35.99 12.32 -37.52
C LYS A 402 -35.80 10.80 -37.62
N GLU A 403 -35.75 10.14 -36.47
CA GLU A 403 -35.56 8.70 -36.31
C GLU A 403 -36.65 7.87 -37.00
N LYS A 404 -36.22 6.79 -37.68
CA LYS A 404 -37.06 5.64 -38.02
C LYS A 404 -36.69 4.47 -37.08
N PRO A 405 -37.67 3.69 -36.59
CA PRO A 405 -37.44 2.69 -35.56
C PRO A 405 -36.90 1.39 -36.16
N GLY A 406 -35.87 0.81 -35.54
CA GLY A 406 -35.48 -0.58 -35.80
C GLY A 406 -33.98 -0.87 -35.91
N LYS A 407 -33.24 -0.71 -34.81
CA LYS A 407 -32.18 -1.63 -34.33
C LYS A 407 -31.85 -1.17 -32.91
N LYS A 408 -32.09 -2.02 -31.90
CA LYS A 408 -31.83 -1.71 -30.50
C LYS A 408 -30.33 -1.50 -30.29
N GLU A 409 -29.93 -0.25 -30.06
CA GLU A 409 -28.72 0.06 -29.29
C GLU A 409 -28.83 -0.66 -27.93
N GLY A 410 -27.77 -1.35 -27.51
CA GLY A 410 -27.70 -1.98 -26.20
C GLY A 410 -27.90 -0.92 -25.11
N SER A 411 -29.05 -0.94 -24.44
CA SER A 411 -29.35 0.00 -23.37
C SER A 411 -28.42 -0.24 -22.18
N CYS A 412 -27.53 0.69 -21.87
CA CYS A 412 -26.83 0.73 -20.58
C CYS A 412 -27.87 0.80 -19.45
N GLN A 413 -27.99 -0.28 -18.67
CA GLN A 413 -28.79 -0.33 -17.43
C GLN A 413 -28.07 0.45 -16.32
N SER A 414 -28.84 1.13 -15.48
CA SER A 414 -28.35 1.88 -14.31
C SER A 414 -27.66 0.95 -13.31
N ARG A 415 -26.43 1.24 -12.89
CA ARG A 415 -25.65 0.44 -11.91
C ARG A 415 -25.36 1.23 -10.64
N LEU A 416 -25.27 0.51 -9.52
CA LEU A 416 -24.90 1.05 -8.21
C LEU A 416 -23.38 0.95 -8.01
N GLN A 417 -22.74 2.04 -7.62
CA GLN A 417 -21.32 2.11 -7.29
C GLN A 417 -21.16 2.68 -5.88
N VAL A 418 -20.47 1.98 -4.98
CA VAL A 418 -20.28 2.46 -3.60
C VAL A 418 -19.47 3.77 -3.58
N THR A 419 -19.94 4.76 -2.82
CA THR A 419 -19.26 6.05 -2.63
C THR A 419 -19.05 6.38 -1.16
N LYS A 420 -19.80 5.76 -0.24
CA LYS A 420 -19.68 6.00 1.20
C LYS A 420 -19.99 4.76 2.00
N VAL A 421 -19.25 4.54 3.08
CA VAL A 421 -19.53 3.53 4.11
C VAL A 421 -19.32 4.18 5.48
N SER A 422 -20.38 4.32 6.25
CA SER A 422 -20.33 4.76 7.66
C SER A 422 -20.47 3.55 8.57
N PHE A 423 -19.60 3.42 9.56
CA PHE A 423 -19.74 2.39 10.59
C PHE A 423 -20.66 2.88 11.70
N LEU A 424 -21.46 1.97 12.24
CA LEU A 424 -22.44 2.24 13.29
C LEU A 424 -22.10 1.38 14.52
N ASP A 425 -22.55 1.84 15.68
CA ASP A 425 -22.37 1.16 16.97
C ASP A 425 -20.88 0.90 17.31
N ASP A 426 -19.97 1.78 16.86
CA ASP A 426 -18.54 1.71 17.13
C ASP A 426 -18.17 2.32 18.50
N LEU A 427 -16.92 2.10 18.92
CA LEU A 427 -16.36 2.73 20.12
C LEU A 427 -16.20 4.24 19.89
N PHE A 428 -16.55 5.04 20.90
CA PHE A 428 -16.27 6.48 20.89
C PHE A 428 -14.76 6.73 20.90
N ILE A 429 -14.19 6.99 19.73
CA ILE A 429 -12.76 7.21 19.53
C ILE A 429 -12.49 8.68 19.26
N TYR A 430 -11.43 9.19 19.87
CA TYR A 430 -10.96 10.55 19.72
C TYR A 430 -9.69 10.56 18.87
N LYS A 431 -9.56 11.55 17.99
CA LYS A 431 -8.30 11.83 17.31
C LYS A 431 -7.25 12.23 18.36
N ASP A 432 -5.99 11.93 18.08
CA ASP A 432 -4.86 12.32 18.93
C ASP A 432 -4.67 13.84 19.03
N GLY A 433 -5.11 14.57 18.00
CA GLY A 433 -4.69 15.93 17.70
C GLY A 433 -5.67 17.03 18.08
N ILE A 434 -5.31 17.91 19.02
CA ILE A 434 -5.87 19.29 19.08
C ILE A 434 -5.19 20.08 17.95
N GLY A 435 -5.79 20.07 16.76
CA GLY A 435 -5.40 20.96 15.68
C GLY A 435 -5.85 22.40 15.96
N ALA A 436 -6.64 22.98 15.05
CA ALA A 436 -7.17 24.34 15.12
C ALA A 436 -8.29 24.58 16.18
N SER A 437 -8.62 23.58 17.01
CA SER A 437 -9.68 23.70 18.04
C SER A 437 -9.17 23.31 19.41
N THR A 438 -9.50 24.11 20.42
CA THR A 438 -9.19 23.92 21.84
C THR A 438 -10.24 23.09 22.60
N LYS A 439 -11.26 22.53 21.90
CA LYS A 439 -12.39 21.81 22.52
C LYS A 439 -12.31 20.31 22.27
N LEU A 440 -12.38 19.53 23.35
CA LEU A 440 -12.35 18.07 23.34
C LEU A 440 -13.43 17.41 22.46
N ALA A 441 -14.63 18.01 22.38
CA ALA A 441 -15.72 17.50 21.55
C ALA A 441 -15.37 17.45 20.05
N ASP A 442 -14.50 18.35 19.58
CA ASP A 442 -14.13 18.43 18.16
C ASP A 442 -13.13 17.33 17.75
N LEU A 443 -12.62 16.59 18.72
CA LEU A 443 -11.70 15.45 18.51
C LEU A 443 -12.46 14.13 18.33
N LEU A 444 -13.73 14.07 18.73
CA LEU A 444 -14.52 12.85 18.63
C LEU A 444 -14.73 12.49 17.14
N ILE A 445 -14.47 11.23 16.80
CA ILE A 445 -14.79 10.66 15.50
C ILE A 445 -16.25 10.23 15.55
N GLU A 446 -17.16 11.15 15.24
CA GLU A 446 -18.58 10.83 15.10
C GLU A 446 -18.85 10.16 13.75
N ASP A 447 -19.54 9.02 13.78
CA ASP A 447 -19.95 8.24 12.61
C ASP A 447 -18.79 7.98 11.63
N PRO A 448 -17.75 7.20 11.98
CA PRO A 448 -16.56 7.07 11.15
C PRO A 448 -16.90 6.64 9.71
N VAL A 449 -16.44 7.45 8.77
CA VAL A 449 -16.79 7.32 7.35
C VAL A 449 -15.58 6.97 6.50
N TRP A 450 -15.78 5.98 5.63
CA TRP A 450 -15.07 5.84 4.37
C TRP A 450 -15.86 6.54 3.26
N GLU A 451 -15.27 7.51 2.56
CA GLU A 451 -15.93 8.32 1.54
C GLU A 451 -15.03 8.53 0.31
N ASP A 452 -15.63 8.38 -0.86
CA ASP A 452 -15.05 8.62 -2.18
C ASP A 452 -16.13 9.27 -3.07
N LYS A 453 -16.22 10.61 -3.01
CA LYS A 453 -17.15 11.47 -3.77
C LYS A 453 -16.71 11.58 -5.22
N ASN A 454 -15.40 11.52 -5.46
CA ASN A 454 -14.77 11.62 -6.77
C ASN A 454 -14.04 10.32 -7.10
N LEU A 455 -14.83 9.32 -7.50
CA LEU A 455 -14.39 8.01 -8.01
C LEU A 455 -13.35 8.05 -9.16
N MET A 456 -12.95 9.25 -9.61
CA MET A 456 -12.06 9.58 -10.72
C MET A 456 -10.76 10.28 -10.29
N ASP A 457 -10.63 10.75 -9.04
CA ASP A 457 -9.40 11.40 -8.54
C ASP A 457 -8.54 10.48 -7.65
N PHE A 458 -9.08 9.29 -7.31
CA PHE A 458 -8.42 8.18 -6.62
C PHE A 458 -7.78 8.57 -5.28
N GLN A 459 -8.17 9.70 -4.72
CA GLN A 459 -7.94 10.04 -3.33
C GLN A 459 -9.21 9.71 -2.56
N ILE A 460 -9.09 8.82 -1.58
CA ILE A 460 -10.20 8.58 -0.66
C ILE A 460 -10.39 9.89 0.11
N ASP A 461 -11.53 10.57 -0.10
CA ASP A 461 -11.86 11.85 0.54
C ASP A 461 -11.80 11.73 2.07
N LYS A 462 -12.23 10.58 2.60
CA LYS A 462 -12.26 10.31 4.04
C LYS A 462 -12.10 8.80 4.31
N ASN A 463 -11.22 8.42 5.23
CA ASN A 463 -11.13 7.04 5.72
C ASN A 463 -10.85 7.06 7.23
N GLU A 464 -11.89 7.21 8.02
CA GLU A 464 -11.76 7.26 9.47
C GLU A 464 -11.58 5.86 10.06
N PRO A 465 -10.64 5.67 11.00
CA PRO A 465 -10.51 4.40 11.70
C PRO A 465 -11.71 4.12 12.61
N VAL A 466 -11.98 2.84 12.84
CA VAL A 466 -13.15 2.35 13.59
C VAL A 466 -12.70 1.40 14.69
N GLY A 467 -13.38 1.38 15.83
CA GLY A 467 -13.11 0.46 16.94
C GLY A 467 -14.33 -0.35 17.36
N TYR A 468 -14.13 -1.61 17.71
CA TYR A 468 -15.16 -2.50 18.24
C TYR A 468 -14.64 -3.32 19.42
N VAL A 469 -15.53 -3.83 20.28
CA VAL A 469 -15.16 -4.85 21.26
C VAL A 469 -15.20 -6.23 20.59
N SER A 470 -14.30 -7.13 20.99
CA SER A 470 -14.36 -8.52 20.54
C SER A 470 -15.75 -9.13 20.81
N ASP A 471 -16.23 -9.98 19.89
CA ASP A 471 -17.60 -10.55 19.87
C ASP A 471 -18.75 -9.56 19.51
N ASP A 472 -18.46 -8.29 19.23
CA ASP A 472 -19.47 -7.35 18.74
C ASP A 472 -19.88 -7.61 17.29
N LYS A 473 -21.01 -7.00 16.92
CA LYS A 473 -21.54 -7.01 15.55
C LYS A 473 -21.14 -5.73 14.84
N ILE A 474 -20.50 -5.87 13.69
CA ILE A 474 -20.31 -4.73 12.78
C ILE A 474 -21.65 -4.39 12.12
N LYS A 475 -21.97 -3.11 12.14
CA LYS A 475 -23.12 -2.53 11.44
C LYS A 475 -22.63 -1.35 10.62
N VAL A 476 -23.12 -1.22 9.39
CA VAL A 476 -22.68 -0.18 8.47
C VAL A 476 -23.86 0.43 7.71
N LYS A 477 -23.76 1.71 7.40
CA LYS A 477 -24.60 2.40 6.42
C LYS A 477 -23.77 2.64 5.16
N VAL A 478 -24.32 2.33 4.00
CA VAL A 478 -23.60 2.38 2.72
C VAL A 478 -24.38 3.23 1.73
N THR A 479 -23.69 4.15 1.09
CA THR A 479 -24.22 5.01 0.02
C THR A 479 -23.63 4.57 -1.31
N PHE A 480 -24.51 4.46 -2.32
CA PHE A 480 -24.18 4.11 -3.69
C PHE A 480 -24.57 5.24 -4.64
N LYS A 481 -23.69 5.59 -5.56
CA LYS A 481 -23.99 6.40 -6.74
C LYS A 481 -24.66 5.54 -7.82
N ILE A 482 -25.63 6.12 -8.52
CA ILE A 482 -26.37 5.46 -9.60
C ILE A 482 -25.87 5.98 -10.95
N THR A 483 -25.28 5.10 -11.78
CA THR A 483 -24.70 5.48 -13.07
C THR A 483 -25.11 4.53 -14.21
N PRO A 484 -25.73 5.04 -15.30
CA PRO A 484 -26.35 6.37 -15.41
C PRO A 484 -27.52 6.55 -14.42
N PRO A 485 -27.99 7.79 -14.15
CA PRO A 485 -29.17 8.02 -13.30
C PRO A 485 -30.41 7.29 -13.83
N LEU A 486 -31.25 6.81 -12.91
CA LEU A 486 -32.46 6.06 -13.23
C LEU A 486 -33.42 6.87 -14.11
N LYS A 487 -33.75 6.33 -15.28
CA LYS A 487 -34.73 6.96 -16.20
C LYS A 487 -36.14 6.80 -15.65
N ALA A 488 -37.01 7.77 -15.92
CA ALA A 488 -38.42 7.77 -15.47
C ALA A 488 -39.24 6.56 -15.92
N THR A 489 -38.82 5.88 -16.99
CA THR A 489 -39.50 4.71 -17.56
C THR A 489 -38.97 3.36 -17.04
N GLU A 490 -37.92 3.35 -16.20
CA GLU A 490 -37.28 2.13 -15.69
C GLU A 490 -37.99 1.62 -14.43
N LYS A 491 -38.59 0.41 -14.47
CA LYS A 491 -39.23 -0.18 -13.28
C LYS A 491 -38.18 -0.60 -12.26
N VAL A 492 -38.26 -0.06 -11.05
CA VAL A 492 -37.30 -0.33 -9.97
C VAL A 492 -37.58 -1.68 -9.33
N LYS A 493 -36.77 -2.66 -9.75
CA LYS A 493 -36.77 -4.02 -9.22
C LYS A 493 -36.18 -4.06 -7.80
N PRO A 494 -36.60 -5.00 -6.93
CA PRO A 494 -35.93 -5.27 -5.66
C PRO A 494 -34.42 -5.42 -5.83
N VAL A 495 -33.64 -4.78 -4.97
CA VAL A 495 -32.18 -4.90 -4.95
C VAL A 495 -31.77 -5.54 -3.63
N THR A 496 -30.97 -6.61 -3.69
CA THR A 496 -30.28 -7.16 -2.52
C THR A 496 -28.84 -6.64 -2.54
N ILE A 497 -28.35 -6.20 -1.38
CA ILE A 497 -27.00 -5.69 -1.23
C ILE A 497 -26.23 -6.61 -0.30
N GLU A 498 -25.05 -7.03 -0.76
CA GLU A 498 -24.15 -7.91 -0.04
C GLU A 498 -22.77 -7.27 0.08
N GLY A 499 -22.24 -7.16 1.29
CA GLY A 499 -20.84 -6.81 1.55
C GLY A 499 -20.07 -8.04 2.01
N ARG A 500 -19.10 -8.51 1.23
CA ARG A 500 -18.19 -9.59 1.63
C ARG A 500 -16.95 -9.01 2.27
N ILE A 501 -16.81 -9.23 3.58
CA ILE A 501 -15.65 -8.81 4.35
C ILE A 501 -14.54 -9.85 4.19
N SER A 502 -13.35 -9.40 3.81
CA SER A 502 -12.13 -10.19 3.76
C SER A 502 -11.00 -9.42 4.46
N THR A 503 -10.24 -10.13 5.30
CA THR A 503 -9.08 -9.61 6.02
C THR A 503 -7.88 -10.54 5.77
N SER A 504 -6.66 -10.04 5.97
CA SER A 504 -5.43 -10.80 5.69
C SER A 504 -5.38 -12.11 6.50
N TRP A 505 -4.95 -13.20 5.85
CA TRP A 505 -4.86 -14.54 6.46
C TRP A 505 -3.82 -14.60 7.59
N PHE A 506 -2.73 -13.83 7.48
CA PHE A 506 -1.57 -13.91 8.39
C PHE A 506 -1.88 -13.50 9.84
N PHE A 507 -2.97 -12.76 10.10
CA PHE A 507 -3.36 -12.29 11.44
C PHE A 507 -4.64 -12.96 11.98
N GLY A 508 -5.01 -14.14 11.45
CA GLY A 508 -6.17 -14.89 11.91
C GLY A 508 -7.47 -14.51 11.18
N GLY A 509 -7.40 -14.53 9.84
CA GLY A 509 -8.42 -14.07 8.90
C GLY A 509 -9.88 -14.18 9.35
N PHE A 510 -10.57 -13.05 9.29
CA PHE A 510 -12.00 -12.89 9.47
C PHE A 510 -12.67 -12.73 8.11
N THR A 511 -13.60 -13.64 7.79
CA THR A 511 -14.51 -13.50 6.64
C THR A 511 -15.94 -13.40 7.15
N ALA A 512 -16.66 -12.39 6.69
CA ALA A 512 -18.06 -12.21 7.05
C ALA A 512 -18.87 -11.62 5.89
N LYS A 513 -20.18 -11.63 6.06
CA LYS A 513 -21.17 -11.18 5.09
C LYS A 513 -22.11 -10.20 5.77
N LEU A 514 -22.17 -9.01 5.21
CA LEU A 514 -23.19 -7.99 5.47
C LEU A 514 -24.30 -8.21 4.43
N GLU A 515 -25.56 -8.25 4.84
CA GLU A 515 -26.67 -8.41 3.90
C GLU A 515 -27.87 -7.56 4.31
N ALA A 516 -28.49 -6.91 3.33
CA ALA A 516 -29.82 -6.32 3.48
C ALA A 516 -30.74 -6.83 2.36
N ARG A 517 -31.88 -7.38 2.76
CA ARG A 517 -32.96 -7.84 1.88
C ARG A 517 -34.16 -6.92 2.03
N ASP A 518 -34.93 -6.76 0.95
CA ASP A 518 -36.18 -5.97 0.93
C ASP A 518 -36.01 -4.55 1.48
N LEU A 519 -35.01 -3.83 0.96
CA LEU A 519 -34.70 -2.47 1.40
C LEU A 519 -35.95 -1.56 1.31
N PRO A 520 -36.31 -0.85 2.40
CA PRO A 520 -37.60 -0.17 2.53
C PRO A 520 -37.75 1.02 1.57
N ASN A 521 -36.63 1.66 1.22
CA ASN A 521 -36.57 2.72 0.24
C ASN A 521 -36.04 2.13 -1.06
N LYS A 522 -36.86 2.09 -2.11
CA LYS A 522 -36.38 1.77 -3.46
C LYS A 522 -35.81 3.04 -4.10
N PRO A 523 -34.74 2.96 -4.91
CA PRO A 523 -34.35 4.06 -5.77
C PRO A 523 -35.55 4.58 -6.57
N LYS A 524 -35.66 5.89 -6.80
CA LYS A 524 -36.71 6.53 -7.60
C LYS A 524 -36.13 7.05 -8.91
N ALA A 525 -37.01 7.31 -9.87
CA ALA A 525 -36.64 7.96 -11.12
C ALA A 525 -35.97 9.32 -10.85
N GLY A 526 -34.80 9.54 -11.44
CA GLY A 526 -34.00 10.76 -11.24
C GLY A 526 -33.04 10.71 -10.04
N ASP A 527 -33.08 9.65 -9.22
CA ASP A 527 -32.12 9.48 -8.13
C ASP A 527 -30.70 9.32 -8.69
N LYS A 528 -29.78 10.05 -8.08
CA LYS A 528 -28.34 9.98 -8.37
C LYS A 528 -27.58 9.15 -7.34
N GLU A 529 -28.17 8.96 -6.17
CA GLU A 529 -27.58 8.24 -5.03
C GLU A 529 -28.62 7.41 -4.29
N TYR A 530 -28.16 6.42 -3.54
CA TYR A 530 -28.98 5.45 -2.83
C TYR A 530 -28.30 5.00 -1.53
N GLU A 531 -29.01 5.02 -0.40
CA GLU A 531 -28.48 4.56 0.89
C GLU A 531 -29.15 3.29 1.41
N ALA A 532 -28.34 2.41 1.99
CA ALA A 532 -28.79 1.18 2.64
C ALA A 532 -28.05 0.97 3.98
N THR A 533 -28.76 0.50 5.00
CA THR A 533 -28.13 0.08 6.27
C THR A 533 -28.05 -1.45 6.31
N LEU A 534 -26.85 -1.97 6.57
CA LEU A 534 -26.54 -3.38 6.63
C LEU A 534 -25.96 -3.74 8.02
N SER A 535 -26.21 -4.96 8.47
CA SER A 535 -25.59 -5.52 9.66
C SER A 535 -24.97 -6.87 9.32
N LEU A 536 -23.98 -7.29 10.10
CA LEU A 536 -23.49 -8.67 10.00
C LEU A 536 -24.66 -9.65 10.10
N LEU A 537 -24.63 -10.71 9.29
CA LEU A 537 -25.60 -11.79 9.39
C LEU A 537 -25.68 -12.29 10.85
N LYS A 538 -26.89 -12.69 11.27
CA LYS A 538 -27.25 -12.95 12.68
C LYS A 538 -26.27 -13.86 13.45
N ASN A 539 -25.52 -14.72 12.74
CA ASN A 539 -24.59 -15.71 13.28
C ASN A 539 -23.10 -15.36 13.08
N GLN A 540 -22.78 -14.19 12.53
CA GLN A 540 -21.41 -13.74 12.31
C GLN A 540 -21.08 -12.60 13.29
N ARG A 541 -20.01 -12.81 14.06
CA ARG A 541 -19.49 -11.87 15.06
C ARG A 541 -17.98 -11.75 14.89
N LEU A 542 -17.40 -10.64 15.34
CA LEU A 542 -15.95 -10.53 15.44
C LEU A 542 -15.37 -11.66 16.30
N PRO A 543 -14.14 -12.11 16.04
CA PRO A 543 -13.52 -13.20 16.79
C PRO A 543 -13.61 -12.97 18.30
N LYS A 544 -14.21 -13.92 19.01
CA LYS A 544 -14.48 -13.79 20.45
C LYS A 544 -13.17 -13.71 21.25
N ARG A 545 -13.07 -12.73 22.15
CA ARG A 545 -11.93 -12.53 23.06
C ARG A 545 -10.59 -12.53 22.34
N LYS A 546 -10.48 -11.82 21.22
CA LYS A 546 -9.21 -11.63 20.53
C LYS A 546 -9.03 -10.17 20.17
N THR A 547 -7.87 -9.60 20.52
CA THR A 547 -7.47 -8.32 19.94
C THR A 547 -7.19 -8.51 18.45
N GLN A 548 -7.64 -7.58 17.62
CA GLN A 548 -7.38 -7.59 16.18
C GLN A 548 -7.12 -6.18 15.68
N PHE A 549 -6.28 -6.09 14.66
CA PHE A 549 -6.11 -4.87 13.88
C PHE A 549 -6.15 -5.22 12.40
N PHE A 550 -7.21 -4.78 11.73
CA PHE A 550 -7.40 -5.00 10.31
C PHE A 550 -7.03 -3.71 9.56
N ASP A 551 -5.85 -3.70 8.94
CA ASP A 551 -5.38 -2.62 8.08
C ASP A 551 -4.80 -3.20 6.76
N PRO A 552 -5.59 -3.27 5.67
CA PRO A 552 -7.01 -2.91 5.56
C PRO A 552 -7.96 -4.09 5.85
N MET A 553 -9.09 -3.82 6.50
CA MET A 553 -10.31 -4.61 6.35
C MET A 553 -10.97 -4.30 5.01
N THR A 554 -11.02 -5.27 4.11
CA THR A 554 -11.58 -5.07 2.76
C THR A 554 -13.04 -5.53 2.71
N ILE A 555 -13.94 -4.69 2.22
CA ILE A 555 -15.34 -5.07 1.95
C ILE A 555 -15.59 -4.99 0.45
N GLN A 556 -15.91 -6.13 -0.15
CA GLN A 556 -16.33 -6.23 -1.54
C GLN A 556 -17.85 -6.12 -1.63
N TRP A 557 -18.35 -5.12 -2.35
CA TRP A 557 -19.77 -4.84 -2.46
C TRP A 557 -20.36 -5.50 -3.70
N TYR A 558 -21.49 -6.15 -3.52
CA TYR A 558 -22.27 -6.79 -4.56
C TYR A 558 -23.72 -6.34 -4.47
N THR A 559 -24.36 -6.22 -5.63
CA THR A 559 -25.78 -5.89 -5.76
C THR A 559 -26.43 -6.91 -6.68
N SER A 560 -27.55 -7.50 -6.27
CA SER A 560 -28.34 -8.38 -7.14
C SER A 560 -29.75 -7.83 -7.27
N ILE A 561 -30.33 -8.00 -8.46
CA ILE A 561 -31.65 -7.49 -8.79
C ILE A 561 -32.61 -8.69 -8.79
N GLY A 562 -33.63 -8.70 -7.94
CA GLY A 562 -34.58 -9.82 -7.82
C GLY A 562 -35.92 -9.52 -8.50
N ASP A 563 -36.67 -10.56 -8.86
CA ASP A 563 -38.12 -10.47 -9.09
C ASP A 563 -38.85 -10.96 -7.84
N LYS A 564 -39.93 -10.28 -7.41
CA LYS A 564 -40.59 -10.57 -6.12
C LYS A 564 -41.18 -11.99 -6.02
N ASN A 565 -41.33 -12.69 -7.14
CA ASN A 565 -42.10 -13.92 -7.25
C ASN A 565 -41.26 -15.18 -7.52
N THR A 566 -39.93 -15.09 -7.54
CA THR A 566 -39.06 -16.26 -7.70
C THR A 566 -37.95 -16.25 -6.66
N ASN A 567 -37.71 -17.38 -5.98
CA ASN A 567 -36.52 -17.58 -5.14
C ASN A 567 -35.21 -17.64 -5.96
N ALA A 568 -35.21 -17.16 -7.21
CA ALA A 568 -34.10 -17.13 -8.12
C ALA A 568 -33.49 -15.72 -8.14
N SER A 569 -32.41 -15.52 -7.37
CA SER A 569 -31.58 -14.32 -7.45
C SER A 569 -30.84 -14.29 -8.80
N LEU A 570 -31.01 -13.22 -9.59
CA LEU A 570 -30.14 -12.90 -10.74
C LEU A 570 -28.67 -12.77 -10.27
N PRO A 571 -27.67 -12.89 -11.18
CA PRO A 571 -26.26 -12.79 -10.82
C PRO A 571 -25.95 -11.47 -10.09
N ALA A 572 -25.18 -11.57 -9.00
CA ALA A 572 -24.70 -10.42 -8.24
C ALA A 572 -23.65 -9.64 -9.04
N PHE A 573 -23.88 -8.34 -9.23
CA PHE A 573 -22.97 -7.40 -9.86
C PHE A 573 -22.06 -6.76 -8.82
N ARG A 574 -20.76 -6.64 -9.12
CA ARG A 574 -19.82 -5.93 -8.26
C ARG A 574 -20.14 -4.43 -8.27
N ALA A 575 -20.33 -3.84 -7.09
CA ALA A 575 -20.64 -2.42 -6.89
C ALA A 575 -19.43 -1.63 -6.35
N GLY A 576 -18.31 -2.29 -6.07
CA GLY A 576 -17.05 -1.65 -5.68
C GLY A 576 -16.36 -2.38 -4.54
N THR A 577 -15.26 -1.82 -4.04
CA THR A 577 -14.49 -2.36 -2.92
C THR A 577 -14.05 -1.23 -2.02
N THR A 578 -14.24 -1.37 -0.71
CA THR A 578 -13.82 -0.37 0.29
C THR A 578 -12.80 -0.97 1.26
N LYS A 579 -11.88 -0.14 1.77
CA LYS A 579 -10.77 -0.54 2.64
C LYS A 579 -10.80 0.31 3.90
N HIS A 580 -10.86 -0.33 5.07
CA HIS A 580 -11.06 0.35 6.36
C HIS A 580 -9.97 -0.05 7.35
N LYS A 581 -9.63 0.85 8.27
CA LYS A 581 -8.82 0.52 9.45
C LYS A 581 -9.74 0.18 10.61
N VAL A 582 -9.72 -1.09 11.04
CA VAL A 582 -10.61 -1.56 12.11
C VAL A 582 -9.81 -2.15 13.25
N TYR A 583 -9.98 -1.58 14.43
CA TYR A 583 -9.39 -2.04 15.67
C TYR A 583 -10.42 -2.83 16.48
N VAL A 584 -9.99 -3.93 17.09
CA VAL A 584 -10.84 -4.77 17.93
C VAL A 584 -10.17 -4.95 19.29
N THR A 585 -10.81 -4.45 20.34
CA THR A 585 -10.31 -4.55 21.70
C THR A 585 -10.68 -5.89 22.33
N LEU A 586 -9.89 -6.33 23.31
CA LEU A 586 -10.15 -7.58 24.03
C LEU A 586 -11.49 -7.54 24.80
N LYS A 587 -11.76 -6.41 25.45
CA LYS A 587 -12.96 -6.11 26.25
C LYS A 587 -13.38 -4.67 26.05
N LYS A 588 -14.54 -4.30 26.59
CA LYS A 588 -14.96 -2.90 26.67
C LYS A 588 -13.86 -2.10 27.41
N PRO A 589 -13.38 -0.97 26.86
CA PRO A 589 -12.46 -0.08 27.54
C PRO A 589 -12.96 0.34 28.93
N LEU A 590 -12.04 0.55 29.88
CA LEU A 590 -12.36 1.09 31.19
C LEU A 590 -12.60 2.60 31.10
N GLU A 591 -13.68 3.08 31.72
CA GLU A 591 -13.98 4.51 31.89
C GLU A 591 -13.37 4.95 33.24
N ARG A 592 -12.05 5.18 33.31
CA ARG A 592 -11.35 5.52 34.57
C ARG A 592 -10.32 6.65 34.44
N LEU A 593 -9.07 6.36 34.08
CA LEU A 593 -7.98 7.36 34.11
C LEU A 593 -8.09 8.35 32.95
N PHE A 594 -8.67 7.90 31.84
CA PHE A 594 -8.94 8.69 30.64
C PHE A 594 -10.43 8.59 30.30
N ASP A 595 -11.16 9.71 30.42
CA ASP A 595 -12.58 9.77 30.05
C ASP A 595 -12.78 9.63 28.52
N ASN A 596 -11.71 9.79 27.74
CA ASN A 596 -11.76 9.79 26.29
C ASN A 596 -10.63 8.94 25.70
N PHE A 597 -11.00 8.17 24.69
CA PHE A 597 -10.21 7.08 24.16
C PHE A 597 -9.55 7.46 22.83
N HIS A 598 -8.24 7.71 22.84
CA HIS A 598 -7.53 8.25 21.66
C HIS A 598 -7.02 7.17 20.70
N LEU A 599 -6.89 7.51 19.40
CA LEU A 599 -6.43 6.60 18.35
C LEU A 599 -5.09 5.92 18.65
N THR A 600 -4.11 6.62 19.22
CA THR A 600 -2.85 5.98 19.61
C THR A 600 -3.01 4.95 20.70
N GLN A 601 -3.85 5.22 21.71
CA GLN A 601 -4.10 4.24 22.77
C GLN A 601 -4.71 2.97 22.17
N LEU A 602 -5.69 3.13 21.29
CA LEU A 602 -6.32 2.04 20.55
C LEU A 602 -5.32 1.26 19.70
N HIS A 603 -4.48 1.98 18.97
CA HIS A 603 -3.47 1.40 18.11
C HIS A 603 -2.48 0.57 18.92
N LEU A 604 -1.88 1.14 19.97
CA LEU A 604 -0.92 0.44 20.84
C LEU A 604 -1.54 -0.79 21.53
N ALA A 605 -2.81 -0.72 21.88
CA ALA A 605 -3.52 -1.81 22.55
C ALA A 605 -3.86 -3.00 21.63
N THR A 606 -3.90 -2.81 20.30
CA THR A 606 -4.50 -3.79 19.38
C THR A 606 -3.69 -4.10 18.12
N SER A 607 -2.71 -3.27 17.74
CA SER A 607 -1.93 -3.43 16.50
C SER A 607 -1.02 -4.65 16.53
N ASN A 608 -0.43 -4.97 17.68
CA ASN A 608 0.18 -6.28 17.94
C ASN A 608 -0.92 -7.31 18.24
N ALA A 609 -1.66 -7.67 17.19
CA ALA A 609 -2.92 -8.42 17.27
C ALA A 609 -2.78 -9.85 17.83
N GLY A 610 -3.93 -10.45 18.16
CA GLY A 610 -4.06 -11.87 18.48
C GLY A 610 -4.04 -12.22 19.97
N ALA A 611 -4.02 -11.24 20.88
CA ALA A 611 -4.10 -11.51 22.31
C ALA A 611 -5.45 -12.11 22.67
N SER A 612 -5.46 -13.29 23.29
CA SER A 612 -6.71 -13.98 23.67
C SER A 612 -7.14 -13.79 25.13
N ASP A 613 -6.29 -13.14 25.93
CA ASP A 613 -6.48 -12.88 27.35
C ASP A 613 -5.66 -11.65 27.79
N GLU A 614 -5.85 -11.23 29.04
CA GLU A 614 -5.25 -10.03 29.62
C GLU A 614 -3.72 -10.13 29.69
N VAL A 615 -3.17 -11.32 29.99
CA VAL A 615 -1.72 -11.54 30.09
C VAL A 615 -1.07 -11.36 28.72
N GLN A 616 -1.66 -11.97 27.69
CA GLN A 616 -1.19 -11.80 26.32
C GLN A 616 -1.36 -10.37 25.81
N ALA A 617 -2.43 -9.68 26.19
CA ALA A 617 -2.66 -8.30 25.81
C ALA A 617 -1.61 -7.37 26.45
N ILE A 618 -1.32 -7.52 27.75
CA ILE A 618 -0.24 -6.78 28.43
C ILE A 618 1.09 -7.01 27.72
N LYS A 619 1.44 -8.28 27.49
CA LYS A 619 2.70 -8.66 26.83
C LYS A 619 2.83 -8.01 25.45
N LYS A 620 1.79 -8.13 24.62
CA LYS A 620 1.79 -7.62 23.24
C LYS A 620 1.83 -6.10 23.16
N THR A 621 1.14 -5.40 24.07
CA THR A 621 1.26 -3.95 24.21
C THR A 621 2.66 -3.58 24.66
N TRP A 622 3.22 -4.27 25.66
CA TRP A 622 4.54 -3.99 26.23
C TRP A 622 5.68 -4.21 25.23
N GLU A 623 5.60 -5.25 24.38
CA GLU A 623 6.55 -5.50 23.28
C GLU A 623 6.77 -4.25 22.40
N LEU A 624 5.78 -3.36 22.26
CA LEU A 624 5.93 -2.09 21.53
C LEU A 624 6.81 -1.08 22.29
N PHE A 625 6.67 -1.01 23.61
CA PHE A 625 7.45 -0.11 24.48
C PHE A 625 8.88 -0.62 24.67
N GLU A 626 9.11 -1.93 24.71
CA GLU A 626 10.46 -2.51 24.82
C GLU A 626 11.40 -2.10 23.67
N THR A 627 10.84 -1.75 22.51
CA THR A 627 11.65 -1.35 21.34
C THR A 627 12.39 -0.02 21.49
N GLN A 628 11.99 0.81 22.44
CA GLN A 628 12.48 2.20 22.61
C GLN A 628 12.29 3.10 21.38
N SER A 629 11.45 2.70 20.42
CA SER A 629 11.16 3.45 19.18
C SER A 629 9.66 3.68 18.98
N LEU A 630 8.94 3.97 20.07
CA LEU A 630 7.48 4.06 20.05
C LEU A 630 6.98 5.20 19.14
N THR A 631 5.98 4.91 18.31
CA THR A 631 5.27 5.92 17.51
C THR A 631 3.81 6.02 17.96
N ASN A 632 3.16 7.13 17.62
CA ASN A 632 1.71 7.25 17.68
C ASN A 632 1.06 6.41 16.54
N TRP A 633 -0.28 6.45 16.41
CA TRP A 633 -1.03 5.66 15.41
C TRP A 633 -0.74 6.00 13.95
N ASP A 634 -0.24 7.21 13.66
CA ASP A 634 0.07 7.68 12.29
C ASP A 634 1.57 7.60 11.95
N GLY A 635 2.37 7.03 12.85
CA GLY A 635 3.80 6.78 12.64
C GLY A 635 4.71 7.92 13.10
N LYS A 636 4.19 8.97 13.74
CA LYS A 636 5.00 10.02 14.35
C LYS A 636 5.73 9.49 15.60
N PRO A 637 7.06 9.68 15.71
CA PRO A 637 7.80 9.28 16.91
C PRO A 637 7.36 10.04 18.16
N LEU A 638 7.25 9.33 19.28
CA LEU A 638 6.97 9.87 20.60
C LEU A 638 8.27 9.90 21.40
N TYR A 639 8.72 11.08 21.80
CA TYR A 639 9.97 11.27 22.52
C TYR A 639 9.74 11.37 24.01
N TYR A 640 10.51 10.64 24.83
CA TYR A 640 10.47 10.83 26.28
C TYR A 640 10.95 12.24 26.65
N TYR A 641 12.12 12.65 26.17
CA TYR A 641 12.59 14.03 26.24
C TYR A 641 13.17 14.48 24.89
N LYS A 642 12.53 15.44 24.23
CA LYS A 642 12.95 15.96 22.93
C LYS A 642 13.86 17.18 23.06
N ARG A 643 14.93 17.22 22.26
CA ARG A 643 15.85 18.36 22.19
C ARG A 643 15.14 19.64 21.68
N GLY A 644 15.46 20.80 22.26
CA GLY A 644 14.97 22.14 21.88
C GLY A 644 13.64 22.62 22.50
N VAL A 645 12.94 21.77 23.25
CA VAL A 645 11.64 22.07 23.88
C VAL A 645 11.76 22.40 25.38
N LEU A 646 11.36 23.62 25.77
CA LEU A 646 11.28 24.09 27.17
C LEU A 646 9.83 24.20 27.70
N ASP A 647 8.82 24.04 26.84
CA ASP A 647 7.42 24.45 27.09
C ASP A 647 6.46 23.29 27.40
N SER A 648 6.95 22.23 28.04
CA SER A 648 6.17 21.04 28.35
C SER A 648 5.93 20.96 29.85
N GLN A 649 4.68 21.22 30.23
CA GLN A 649 4.22 21.13 31.60
C GLN A 649 4.30 19.66 32.05
N CYS A 650 5.03 19.40 33.12
CA CYS A 650 4.84 18.17 33.89
C CYS A 650 3.58 18.35 34.71
N ILE A 651 2.50 17.70 34.30
CA ILE A 651 1.17 18.01 34.83
C ILE A 651 0.77 16.99 35.89
N SER A 652 0.59 17.50 37.11
CA SER A 652 -0.14 16.85 38.21
C SER A 652 -1.66 17.10 38.18
N ASP A 653 -2.16 18.12 37.47
CA ASP A 653 -3.53 18.67 37.70
C ASP A 653 -4.39 19.04 36.45
N ASP A 654 -3.95 18.80 35.22
CA ASP A 654 -4.79 18.97 34.00
C ASP A 654 -5.57 17.67 33.79
N LEU A 655 -6.81 17.77 33.31
CA LEU A 655 -7.64 16.59 33.01
C LEU A 655 -6.82 15.64 32.12
N ASN A 656 -6.51 14.42 32.62
CA ASN A 656 -5.56 13.46 32.01
C ASN A 656 -5.69 13.32 30.48
N THR A 657 -6.92 13.44 29.97
CA THR A 657 -7.24 13.46 28.54
C THR A 657 -6.56 14.59 27.75
N GLN A 658 -6.62 15.84 28.21
CA GLN A 658 -6.07 16.98 27.46
C GLN A 658 -4.55 16.90 27.35
N PHE A 659 -3.90 16.43 28.43
CA PHE A 659 -2.48 16.18 28.44
C PHE A 659 -2.08 15.11 27.42
N LEU A 660 -2.80 13.97 27.41
CA LEU A 660 -2.48 12.88 26.50
C LEU A 660 -2.71 13.30 25.03
N ALA A 661 -3.78 14.04 24.73
CA ALA A 661 -3.97 14.62 23.40
C ALA A 661 -2.81 15.54 23.00
N ARG A 662 -2.38 16.47 23.87
CA ARG A 662 -1.23 17.35 23.59
C ARG A 662 0.05 16.56 23.36
N PHE A 663 0.35 15.57 24.21
CA PHE A 663 1.52 14.70 24.07
C PHE A 663 1.49 13.95 22.73
N LEU A 664 0.38 13.30 22.39
CA LEU A 664 0.23 12.57 21.14
C LEU A 664 0.32 13.49 19.91
N THR A 665 -0.13 14.75 20.05
CA THR A 665 -0.01 15.78 19.02
C THR A 665 1.43 16.27 18.86
N SER A 666 2.10 16.63 19.96
CA SER A 666 3.45 17.23 19.94
C SER A 666 4.53 16.18 19.67
N GLY A 667 4.32 14.95 20.14
CA GLY A 667 5.31 13.90 20.24
C GLY A 667 6.25 14.08 21.44
N GLU A 668 5.89 14.91 22.42
CA GLU A 668 6.78 15.34 23.50
C GLU A 668 6.20 14.91 24.85
N GLY A 669 6.76 13.85 25.43
CA GLY A 669 6.19 13.19 26.60
C GLY A 669 6.51 13.89 27.90
N GLN A 670 7.75 13.73 28.36
CA GLN A 670 8.27 14.18 29.66
C GLN A 670 7.50 13.66 30.88
N CYS A 671 8.18 13.57 32.03
CA CYS A 671 7.57 13.20 33.31
C CYS A 671 6.72 11.91 33.22
N SER A 672 5.40 11.97 33.43
CA SER A 672 4.49 10.82 33.45
C SER A 672 3.87 10.46 32.09
N ALA A 673 4.30 11.06 30.97
CA ALA A 673 3.63 10.84 29.68
C ALA A 673 3.55 9.40 29.19
N PHE A 674 4.68 8.70 29.22
CA PHE A 674 4.75 7.31 28.74
C PHE A 674 4.07 6.35 29.71
N GLU A 675 4.14 6.66 31.01
CA GLU A 675 3.41 5.98 32.07
C GLU A 675 1.89 6.05 31.81
N LYS A 676 1.36 7.26 31.64
CA LYS A 676 -0.05 7.52 31.30
C LYS A 676 -0.46 6.87 29.97
N LEU A 677 0.39 6.94 28.94
CA LEU A 677 0.10 6.34 27.64
C LEU A 677 0.02 4.80 27.73
N PHE A 678 0.93 4.17 28.47
CA PHE A 678 0.90 2.72 28.66
C PHE A 678 -0.33 2.28 29.45
N GLN A 679 -0.67 2.99 30.54
CA GLN A 679 -1.90 2.74 31.28
C GLN A 679 -3.14 2.86 30.39
N ALA A 680 -3.23 3.93 29.58
CA ALA A 680 -4.34 4.12 28.65
C ALA A 680 -4.48 2.95 27.65
N ALA A 681 -3.36 2.47 27.10
CA ALA A 681 -3.34 1.30 26.21
C ALA A 681 -3.78 0.00 26.92
N LEU A 682 -3.52 -0.16 28.22
CA LEU A 682 -4.03 -1.28 29.00
C LEU A 682 -5.54 -1.15 29.27
N GLU A 683 -5.99 0.03 29.70
CA GLU A 683 -7.40 0.33 29.98
C GLU A 683 -8.29 0.09 28.75
N THR A 684 -7.76 0.32 27.55
CA THR A 684 -8.37 0.00 26.25
C THR A 684 -8.87 -1.45 26.15
N ASN A 685 -8.08 -2.38 26.68
CA ASN A 685 -8.37 -3.81 26.67
C ASN A 685 -9.09 -4.27 27.95
N GLY A 686 -9.57 -3.34 28.78
CA GLY A 686 -10.26 -3.63 30.02
C GLY A 686 -9.32 -4.00 31.18
N ILE A 687 -8.04 -3.66 31.10
CA ILE A 687 -6.99 -4.10 32.04
C ILE A 687 -6.70 -2.98 33.04
N LYS A 688 -6.70 -3.31 34.33
CA LYS A 688 -6.44 -2.35 35.41
C LYS A 688 -4.95 -2.24 35.74
N SER A 689 -4.51 -1.00 35.92
CA SER A 689 -3.17 -0.63 36.37
C SER A 689 -3.23 0.53 37.37
N GLU A 690 -2.08 0.83 37.98
CA GLU A 690 -1.86 2.00 38.82
C GLU A 690 -0.52 2.67 38.52
N THR A 691 -0.48 3.99 38.73
CA THR A 691 0.73 4.80 38.70
C THR A 691 1.56 4.53 39.94
N VAL A 692 2.86 4.38 39.76
CA VAL A 692 3.85 4.27 40.82
C VAL A 692 4.84 5.39 40.64
N GLU A 693 4.90 6.29 41.62
CA GLU A 693 5.93 7.32 41.67
C GLU A 693 7.16 6.76 42.37
N VAL A 694 8.32 6.96 41.75
CA VAL A 694 9.62 6.54 42.22
C VAL A 694 10.39 7.78 42.62
N TYR A 695 10.77 7.86 43.90
CA TYR A 695 11.51 8.99 44.44
C TYR A 695 12.64 8.51 45.36
N ALA A 696 13.63 9.39 45.56
CA ALA A 696 14.70 9.15 46.51
C ALA A 696 14.40 9.76 47.89
N GLY A 697 14.94 9.19 48.96
CA GLY A 697 14.79 9.73 50.32
C GLY A 697 15.62 11.01 50.57
N HIS A 698 15.16 11.86 51.52
CA HIS A 698 15.92 13.00 52.10
C HIS A 698 16.39 14.11 51.12
N ASP A 699 15.46 14.77 50.42
CA ASP A 699 15.72 15.85 49.46
C ASP A 699 16.66 15.44 48.30
N ASP A 700 16.85 14.15 48.08
CA ASP A 700 17.66 13.62 47.00
C ASP A 700 16.88 13.58 45.69
N TYR A 701 17.60 13.86 44.62
CA TYR A 701 17.22 13.60 43.24
C TYR A 701 18.01 12.41 42.70
N ILE A 702 17.46 11.73 41.70
CA ILE A 702 17.98 10.50 41.11
C ILE A 702 18.88 10.83 39.92
N LEU A 703 20.08 10.24 39.89
CA LEU A 703 20.87 10.10 38.67
C LEU A 703 20.55 8.75 38.03
N VAL A 704 19.84 8.76 36.91
CA VAL A 704 19.52 7.55 36.13
C VAL A 704 20.80 7.02 35.47
N ASN A 705 20.87 5.71 35.25
CA ASN A 705 22.07 4.90 34.98
C ASN A 705 23.09 5.50 33.97
N ASN A 706 24.34 5.04 34.08
CA ASN A 706 25.50 5.35 33.23
C ASN A 706 26.07 6.78 33.36
N TRP A 707 26.49 7.13 34.59
CA TRP A 707 27.34 8.29 34.86
C TRP A 707 28.76 7.88 35.28
N GLN A 708 29.77 8.51 34.69
CA GLN A 708 31.15 8.40 35.15
C GLN A 708 31.46 9.47 36.20
N PHE A 709 31.86 9.04 37.39
CA PHE A 709 32.31 9.91 38.48
C PHE A 709 33.83 10.16 38.38
N VAL A 710 34.22 11.36 37.97
CA VAL A 710 35.62 11.69 37.63
C VAL A 710 36.41 12.17 38.85
N GLY A 711 37.57 11.54 39.07
CA GLY A 711 38.52 11.90 40.11
C GLY A 711 38.11 11.43 41.52
N LYS A 712 39.00 11.66 42.50
CA LYS A 712 38.72 11.32 43.90
C LYS A 712 37.73 12.33 44.53
N PRO A 713 36.83 11.87 45.41
CA PRO A 713 35.96 12.75 46.20
C PRO A 713 36.83 13.71 47.03
N LYS A 714 36.64 15.03 46.85
CA LYS A 714 37.56 16.06 47.37
C LYS A 714 36.86 17.28 47.98
N LEU A 715 35.52 17.29 48.07
CA LEU A 715 34.77 18.46 48.52
C LEU A 715 34.49 18.38 50.03
N LYS A 716 35.07 19.29 50.80
CA LYS A 716 34.87 19.34 52.25
C LYS A 716 33.53 20.00 52.58
N GLY A 717 32.84 19.51 53.62
CA GLY A 717 31.60 20.11 54.13
C GLY A 717 30.30 19.66 53.47
N THR A 718 30.33 18.67 52.56
CA THR A 718 29.15 18.18 51.82
C THR A 718 28.75 16.73 52.13
N GLY A 719 29.28 16.15 53.21
CA GLY A 719 28.98 14.76 53.61
C GLY A 719 29.34 13.76 52.51
N ASP A 720 28.42 12.86 52.15
CA ASP A 720 28.64 11.86 51.10
C ASP A 720 28.61 12.44 49.66
N TYR A 721 28.17 13.69 49.47
CA TYR A 721 28.00 14.32 48.15
C TYR A 721 29.28 15.02 47.69
N GLN A 722 30.20 14.21 47.20
CA GLN A 722 31.58 14.62 46.97
C GLN A 722 31.91 15.00 45.51
N TRP A 723 30.99 14.79 44.57
CA TRP A 723 31.18 15.11 43.15
C TRP A 723 30.34 16.30 42.73
N ARG A 724 30.95 17.24 42.00
CA ARG A 724 30.25 18.42 41.47
C ARG A 724 29.43 18.03 40.24
N LEU A 725 28.13 18.33 40.27
CA LEU A 725 27.24 18.28 39.12
C LEU A 725 26.86 19.70 38.72
N ILE A 726 27.08 20.06 37.47
CA ILE A 726 26.76 21.40 36.94
C ILE A 726 25.69 21.23 35.86
N LEU A 727 24.48 21.70 36.13
CA LEU A 727 23.39 21.75 35.14
C LEU A 727 23.12 23.21 34.76
N ASN A 728 22.95 23.48 33.48
CA ASN A 728 22.61 24.83 33.02
C ASN A 728 21.21 25.23 33.45
N TYR A 729 21.06 26.48 33.88
CA TYR A 729 19.74 27.11 33.96
C TYR A 729 19.26 27.42 32.54
N GLU A 730 18.09 26.90 32.19
CA GLU A 730 17.52 27.04 30.84
C GLU A 730 16.22 27.84 30.83
N GLY A 731 15.72 28.22 32.00
CA GLY A 731 14.54 29.07 32.14
C GLY A 731 13.79 28.81 33.44
N THR A 732 12.73 29.56 33.65
CA THR A 732 11.76 29.32 34.71
C THR A 732 10.43 29.02 34.06
N ARG A 733 9.80 27.90 34.41
CA ARG A 733 8.42 27.58 34.06
C ARG A 733 7.49 27.90 35.23
N THR A 734 6.22 28.08 34.94
CA THR A 734 5.18 28.17 35.97
C THR A 734 4.48 26.81 35.99
N ASN A 735 4.48 26.13 37.13
CA ASN A 735 3.73 24.89 37.31
C ASN A 735 2.23 25.16 37.45
N ASN A 736 1.40 24.12 37.50
CA ASN A 736 -0.06 24.25 37.56
C ASN A 736 -0.56 24.92 38.85
N SER A 737 0.24 24.90 39.92
CA SER A 737 -0.02 25.62 41.17
C SER A 737 0.35 27.11 41.10
N GLY A 738 0.80 27.60 39.94
CA GLY A 738 1.24 28.98 39.75
C GLY A 738 2.64 29.27 40.29
N GLN A 739 3.36 28.25 40.77
CA GLN A 739 4.71 28.39 41.31
C GLN A 739 5.75 28.34 40.19
N LYS A 740 6.77 29.19 40.32
CA LYS A 740 7.88 29.27 39.39
C LYS A 740 8.93 28.21 39.69
N GLU A 741 9.13 27.27 38.78
CA GLU A 741 10.14 26.22 38.84
C GLU A 741 11.24 26.48 37.81
N ALA A 742 12.50 26.39 38.23
CA ALA A 742 13.62 26.53 37.32
C ALA A 742 13.89 25.21 36.59
N ILE A 743 14.12 25.30 35.27
CA ILE A 743 14.45 24.16 34.40
C ILE A 743 15.96 24.07 34.24
N PHE A 744 16.49 22.85 34.38
CA PHE A 744 17.92 22.58 34.24
C PHE A 744 18.22 21.37 33.37
N GLY A 745 19.27 21.49 32.54
CA GLY A 745 19.93 20.34 31.92
C GLY A 745 19.14 19.60 30.85
N THR A 746 18.22 20.27 30.15
CA THR A 746 17.49 19.66 29.02
C THR A 746 18.35 19.45 27.79
N TYR A 747 19.49 20.15 27.63
CA TYR A 747 20.42 19.92 26.51
C TYR A 747 21.87 19.65 26.91
N PRO A 748 22.62 18.90 26.08
CA PRO A 748 24.04 18.78 26.25
C PRO A 748 24.74 20.10 25.95
N LEU A 749 25.63 20.46 26.87
CA LEU A 749 26.36 21.72 26.94
C LEU A 749 27.62 21.73 26.07
N ASN A 750 28.18 20.55 25.82
CA ASN A 750 29.43 20.33 25.10
C ASN A 750 29.34 19.02 24.31
N GLU A 751 30.13 18.90 23.26
CA GLU A 751 30.24 17.67 22.46
C GLU A 751 30.79 16.48 23.30
N ASP A 752 31.31 16.76 24.51
CA ASP A 752 32.00 15.79 25.38
C ASP A 752 31.14 15.24 26.54
N PHE A 753 29.88 15.65 26.68
CA PHE A 753 28.94 15.18 27.73
C PHE A 753 29.42 15.37 29.20
N VAL A 754 30.18 16.43 29.47
CA VAL A 754 30.78 16.71 30.80
C VAL A 754 29.97 17.74 31.59
N TYR A 755 29.52 17.37 32.80
CA TYR A 755 28.67 18.17 33.70
C TYR A 755 29.37 18.45 35.04
N GLY A 756 30.58 19.00 34.99
CA GLY A 756 31.43 19.21 36.16
C GLY A 756 32.39 18.06 36.40
N LYS A 757 32.17 17.25 37.44
CA LYS A 757 32.95 16.03 37.74
C LYS A 757 32.19 14.74 37.39
N LEU A 758 31.19 14.88 36.55
CA LEU A 758 30.35 13.81 36.05
C LEU A 758 30.37 13.84 34.53
N ILE A 759 30.53 12.68 33.90
CA ILE A 759 30.40 12.50 32.46
C ILE A 759 29.18 11.61 32.24
N SER A 760 28.23 12.07 31.43
CA SER A 760 27.09 11.25 31.01
C SER A 760 27.58 10.27 29.96
N LEU A 761 27.50 8.97 30.23
CA LEU A 761 27.90 7.91 29.30
C LEU A 761 26.67 7.36 28.58
N GLU A 762 26.87 6.72 27.42
CA GLU A 762 25.81 5.97 26.75
C GLU A 762 25.21 4.93 27.70
N GLY A 763 23.89 4.78 27.67
CA GLY A 763 23.16 3.94 28.61
C GLY A 763 21.70 3.77 28.26
N LEU A 764 20.89 3.44 29.26
CA LEU A 764 19.46 3.25 29.09
C LEU A 764 18.82 4.54 28.55
N ALA A 765 18.44 4.52 27.27
CA ALA A 765 17.86 5.66 26.58
C ALA A 765 16.34 5.67 26.75
N GLY A 766 15.76 6.87 26.86
CA GLY A 766 14.33 7.03 26.78
C GLY A 766 13.79 6.70 25.38
N GLN A 767 12.48 6.57 25.28
CA GLN A 767 11.77 6.37 24.01
C GLN A 767 12.18 7.44 22.97
N ASN A 768 12.68 6.97 21.82
CA ASN A 768 13.22 7.77 20.72
C ASN A 768 14.36 8.75 21.10
N SER A 769 15.07 8.52 22.20
CA SER A 769 16.19 9.36 22.67
C SER A 769 17.58 8.83 22.27
N GLN A 770 17.68 7.90 21.32
CA GLN A 770 18.94 7.25 20.91
C GLN A 770 19.97 8.26 20.35
N PRO A 771 21.30 7.97 20.46
CA PRO A 771 22.35 8.84 19.94
C PRO A 771 22.09 9.34 18.51
N PRO A 772 22.36 10.63 18.21
CA PRO A 772 23.05 11.63 19.02
C PRO A 772 22.11 12.47 19.94
N LEU A 773 20.89 12.02 20.21
CA LEU A 773 19.84 12.82 20.86
C LEU A 773 19.92 12.92 22.40
N PHE A 774 21.07 12.63 23.01
CA PHE A 774 21.21 12.60 24.47
C PHE A 774 20.90 13.95 25.13
N ALA A 775 19.91 13.96 26.01
CA ALA A 775 19.62 15.05 26.92
C ALA A 775 19.86 14.59 28.37
N PRO A 776 20.53 15.37 29.25
CA PRO A 776 20.61 15.02 30.66
C PRO A 776 19.26 14.99 31.37
N ALA A 777 18.21 15.62 30.82
CA ALA A 777 16.88 15.64 31.43
C ALA A 777 16.25 14.26 31.61
N GLU A 778 16.58 13.26 30.78
CA GLU A 778 16.17 11.87 31.02
C GLU A 778 17.16 11.14 31.96
N LYS A 779 18.23 11.78 32.41
CA LYS A 779 19.24 11.18 33.30
C LYS A 779 19.31 11.79 34.69
N VAL A 780 18.55 12.85 34.91
CA VAL A 780 18.42 13.54 36.20
C VAL A 780 16.94 13.79 36.45
N CYS A 781 16.37 13.18 37.48
CA CYS A 781 14.95 13.34 37.80
C CYS A 781 14.72 13.39 39.31
N GLY A 782 13.68 14.09 39.75
CA GLY A 782 13.26 14.09 41.16
C GLY A 782 12.26 13.00 41.47
N VAL A 783 11.27 12.87 40.59
CA VAL A 783 10.27 11.82 40.63
C VAL A 783 10.22 11.18 39.25
N HIS A 784 10.23 9.86 39.20
CA HIS A 784 10.03 9.06 37.99
C HIS A 784 8.73 8.29 38.09
N TYR A 785 8.07 8.02 36.95
CA TYR A 785 6.73 7.43 36.93
C TYR A 785 6.76 6.10 36.17
N ILE A 786 6.33 5.04 36.84
CA ILE A 786 6.24 3.68 36.28
C ILE A 786 4.84 3.09 36.53
N VAL A 787 4.51 1.97 35.88
CA VAL A 787 3.19 1.34 35.93
C VAL A 787 3.24 0.01 36.67
N LYS A 788 2.30 -0.21 37.58
CA LYS A 788 2.01 -1.54 38.15
C LYS A 788 0.68 -2.07 37.63
N VAL A 789 0.67 -3.30 37.11
CA VAL A 789 -0.58 -3.96 36.69
C VAL A 789 -1.30 -4.54 37.90
N THR A 790 -2.56 -4.18 38.10
CA THR A 790 -3.39 -4.59 39.25
C THR A 790 -4.61 -5.43 38.84
N ASP A 791 -4.69 -5.82 37.57
CA ASP A 791 -5.81 -6.60 37.05
C ASP A 791 -5.88 -8.00 37.69
N LYS A 792 -6.97 -8.25 38.41
CA LYS A 792 -7.17 -9.50 39.17
C LYS A 792 -7.19 -10.74 38.27
N GLU A 793 -7.69 -10.63 37.03
CA GLU A 793 -7.77 -11.77 36.13
C GLU A 793 -6.42 -12.06 35.48
N ALA A 794 -5.65 -11.04 35.12
CA ALA A 794 -4.27 -11.19 34.67
C ALA A 794 -3.39 -11.86 35.75
N LEU A 795 -3.48 -11.39 37.00
CA LEU A 795 -2.74 -11.97 38.14
C LEU A 795 -3.12 -13.44 38.39
N LYS A 796 -4.42 -13.78 38.37
CA LYS A 796 -4.88 -15.17 38.50
C LYS A 796 -4.38 -16.08 37.37
N LYS A 797 -4.17 -15.53 36.17
CA LYS A 797 -3.66 -16.26 34.99
C LYS A 797 -2.14 -16.40 34.97
N GLY A 798 -1.47 -16.01 36.05
CA GLY A 798 -0.03 -16.22 36.22
C GLY A 798 0.84 -15.09 35.70
N LEU A 799 0.29 -13.89 35.48
CA LEU A 799 1.13 -12.69 35.35
C LEU A 799 1.95 -12.57 36.65
N LYS A 800 3.27 -12.70 36.55
CA LYS A 800 4.16 -12.38 37.68
C LYS A 800 4.11 -10.86 37.87
N THR A 801 4.16 -10.37 39.11
CA THR A 801 4.17 -8.93 39.34
C THR A 801 5.49 -8.34 38.85
N PHE A 802 5.40 -7.40 37.92
CA PHE A 802 6.49 -6.53 37.49
C PHE A 802 6.01 -5.09 37.55
N TYR A 803 6.96 -4.19 37.78
CA TYR A 803 6.79 -2.77 37.53
C TYR A 803 7.31 -2.48 36.12
N TYR A 804 6.49 -1.82 35.31
CA TYR A 804 6.77 -1.50 33.91
C TYR A 804 7.21 -0.05 33.80
N ASP A 805 8.36 0.19 33.18
CA ASP A 805 8.90 1.52 32.93
C ASP A 805 8.82 1.85 31.43
N PRO A 806 7.66 2.33 30.96
CA PRO A 806 7.43 2.58 29.54
C PRO A 806 8.30 3.71 28.98
N SER A 807 8.83 4.58 29.84
CA SER A 807 9.70 5.69 29.45
C SER A 807 11.04 5.20 28.91
N TYR A 808 11.57 4.10 29.47
CA TYR A 808 12.82 3.48 29.05
C TYR A 808 12.65 2.08 28.43
N GLY A 809 11.43 1.53 28.43
CA GLY A 809 11.14 0.20 27.88
C GLY A 809 11.73 -0.95 28.69
N VAL A 810 11.78 -0.82 30.03
CA VAL A 810 12.34 -1.86 30.94
C VAL A 810 11.35 -2.27 32.03
N THR A 811 11.60 -3.40 32.68
CA THR A 811 10.78 -3.89 33.79
C THR A 811 11.62 -4.19 35.03
N TYR A 812 10.99 -4.10 36.20
CA TYR A 812 11.62 -4.42 37.49
C TYR A 812 10.79 -5.49 38.21
N GLU A 813 11.44 -6.60 38.57
CA GLU A 813 10.79 -7.71 39.27
C GLU A 813 10.65 -7.43 40.77
N GLY A 814 9.73 -8.15 41.44
CA GLY A 814 9.55 -8.11 42.90
C GLY A 814 8.33 -7.31 43.35
N GLU A 815 8.12 -7.24 44.66
CA GLU A 815 7.06 -6.44 45.29
C GLU A 815 7.67 -5.46 46.29
N LYS A 816 7.20 -4.21 46.30
CA LYS A 816 7.64 -3.14 47.21
C LYS A 816 9.17 -3.08 47.34
N GLU A 817 9.70 -3.36 48.53
CA GLU A 817 11.13 -3.27 48.86
C GLU A 817 12.04 -4.10 47.94
N GLU A 818 11.55 -5.22 47.40
CA GLU A 818 12.33 -6.00 46.43
C GLU A 818 12.43 -5.29 45.08
N ALA A 819 11.32 -4.72 44.61
CA ALA A 819 11.29 -3.94 43.38
C ALA A 819 12.06 -2.62 43.52
N GLU A 820 11.99 -1.96 44.67
CA GLU A 820 12.78 -0.76 44.99
C GLU A 820 14.29 -1.06 44.93
N ARG A 821 14.73 -2.20 45.49
CA ARG A 821 16.11 -2.69 45.39
C ARG A 821 16.53 -2.96 43.96
N ASN A 822 15.69 -3.63 43.19
CA ASN A 822 15.98 -3.96 41.80
C ASN A 822 16.06 -2.69 40.93
N PHE A 823 15.12 -1.75 41.12
CA PHE A 823 15.17 -0.44 40.47
C PHE A 823 16.46 0.31 40.81
N GLU A 824 16.82 0.41 42.08
CA GLU A 824 18.03 1.11 42.50
C GLU A 824 19.29 0.48 41.88
N LYS A 825 19.37 -0.84 41.91
CA LYS A 825 20.50 -1.58 41.35
C LYS A 825 20.63 -1.40 39.84
N ASP A 826 19.53 -1.46 39.11
CA ASP A 826 19.55 -1.58 37.65
C ASP A 826 19.40 -0.22 36.93
N ALA A 827 18.80 0.78 37.59
CA ALA A 827 18.48 2.08 36.99
C ALA A 827 19.17 3.28 37.65
N VAL A 828 19.77 3.17 38.85
CA VAL A 828 20.32 4.32 39.59
C VAL A 828 21.85 4.34 39.59
N ALA A 829 22.44 5.36 38.98
CA ALA A 829 23.88 5.63 39.04
C ALA A 829 24.30 6.32 40.35
N GLY A 830 23.38 7.03 41.00
CA GLY A 830 23.62 7.77 42.23
C GLY A 830 22.52 8.77 42.55
N TYR A 831 22.80 9.65 43.50
CA TYR A 831 21.86 10.68 43.95
C TYR A 831 22.54 12.04 43.90
N TYR A 832 21.76 13.08 43.67
CA TYR A 832 22.25 14.45 43.71
C TYR A 832 21.28 15.37 44.44
N LYS A 833 21.79 16.47 44.99
CA LYS A 833 20.96 17.55 45.52
C LYS A 833 21.65 18.89 45.48
N GLN A 834 20.88 19.95 45.70
CA GLN A 834 21.39 21.32 45.61
C GLN A 834 22.15 21.69 46.89
N PHE A 835 23.32 22.30 46.73
CA PHE A 835 24.09 22.90 47.81
C PHE A 835 24.23 24.41 47.55
N ARG A 836 24.17 25.23 48.60
CA ARG A 836 24.45 26.67 48.48
C ARG A 836 25.95 26.85 48.32
N ASP A 837 26.41 27.04 47.08
CA ASP A 837 27.79 27.48 46.83
C ASP A 837 27.92 28.99 47.12
N ASN A 838 28.91 29.36 47.91
CA ASN A 838 29.26 30.76 48.22
C ASN A 838 30.12 31.41 47.11
N GLU A 839 30.35 30.73 45.98
CA GLU A 839 31.26 31.18 44.91
C GLU A 839 30.51 31.99 43.83
N GLU A 840 30.77 33.29 43.84
CA GLU A 840 30.53 34.37 42.85
C GLU A 840 29.17 34.50 42.11
N LYS A 841 28.64 35.73 42.19
CA LYS A 841 27.48 36.23 41.45
C LYS A 841 27.86 36.46 39.97
N SER A 842 27.66 35.45 39.13
CA SER A 842 27.54 35.61 37.67
C SER A 842 26.07 35.75 37.27
N ASP A 843 25.76 36.60 36.28
CA ASP A 843 24.41 36.85 35.78
C ASP A 843 23.85 35.72 34.89
N LYS A 844 24.62 34.66 34.66
CA LYS A 844 24.21 33.40 34.03
C LYS A 844 24.61 32.23 34.93
N LYS A 845 23.80 31.90 35.95
CA LYS A 845 24.16 30.87 36.94
C LYS A 845 23.81 29.45 36.45
N PRO A 846 24.77 28.56 36.14
CA PRO A 846 24.48 27.14 36.18
C PRO A 846 24.15 26.74 37.63
N ASN A 847 23.17 25.85 37.83
CA ASN A 847 22.88 25.36 39.17
C ASN A 847 23.95 24.37 39.61
N TYR A 848 24.52 24.66 40.79
CA TYR A 848 25.53 23.82 41.40
C TYR A 848 24.87 22.76 42.27
N PHE A 849 24.92 21.53 41.78
CA PHE A 849 24.49 20.35 42.51
C PHE A 849 25.71 19.58 43.00
N ARG A 850 25.50 18.71 43.98
CA ARG A 850 26.49 17.72 44.41
C ARG A 850 25.88 16.33 44.33
N ALA A 851 26.69 15.37 43.92
CA ALA A 851 26.29 13.99 43.71
C ALA A 851 27.07 13.03 44.59
N ARG A 852 26.46 11.87 44.87
CA ARG A 852 27.05 10.70 45.55
C ARG A 852 26.66 9.42 44.82
N LYS A 853 27.42 8.35 45.05
CA LYS A 853 27.04 6.99 44.64
C LYS A 853 26.06 6.36 45.64
N PRO A 854 25.30 5.31 45.25
CA PRO A 854 24.54 4.50 46.18
C PRO A 854 25.46 3.82 47.20
N LYS A 855 24.94 3.56 48.40
CA LYS A 855 25.67 2.82 49.43
C LYS A 855 25.25 1.35 49.37
N PRO A 856 26.19 0.39 49.40
CA PRO A 856 25.86 -1.04 49.25
C PRO A 856 24.85 -1.62 50.26
N SER A 857 24.63 -0.96 51.40
CA SER A 857 23.78 -1.44 52.50
C SER A 857 22.51 -0.61 52.71
N GLU A 858 22.18 0.31 51.82
CA GLU A 858 21.08 1.27 51.98
C GLU A 858 20.28 1.33 50.68
N VAL A 859 18.97 1.06 50.77
CA VAL A 859 18.01 1.32 49.69
C VAL A 859 17.44 2.70 49.94
N ASN A 860 17.67 3.62 49.01
CA ASN A 860 17.21 5.00 49.08
C ASN A 860 16.20 5.33 47.98
N ILE A 861 15.63 4.32 47.33
CA ILE A 861 14.51 4.43 46.40
C ILE A 861 13.22 3.95 47.08
N TYR A 862 12.13 4.68 46.86
CA TYR A 862 10.82 4.39 47.42
C TYR A 862 9.75 4.47 46.34
N PHE A 863 8.82 3.51 46.36
CA PHE A 863 7.65 3.49 45.49
C PHE A 863 6.43 3.98 46.28
N THR A 864 5.59 4.82 45.66
CA THR A 864 4.30 5.19 46.26
C THR A 864 3.39 3.97 46.48
N GLN A 865 2.63 4.00 47.57
CA GLN A 865 1.73 2.91 47.96
C GLN A 865 0.53 2.73 47.05
#